data_AF-A0AAU3I433-F1
#
_entry.id   AF-A0AAU3I433-F1
#
_cell.length_a   1.000
_cell.length_b   1.000
_cell.length_c   1.000
_cell.angle_alpha   90.00
_cell.angle_beta   90.00
_cell.angle_gamma   90.00
#
_symmetry.space_group_name_H-M   'P 1'
#
loop_
_entity.id
_entity.type
_entity.pdbx_description
1 polymer ?
#
loop_
_entity_poly.entity_id
_entity_poly.type
_entity_poly.pdbx_seq_one_letter_code
_entity_poly.pdbx_strand_id
1 'polypeptide(L)'
;MAGEGERLGEALRVLAAGGQELDADLVLDVLWLARRLPATDAAPLSRGLRPSPQPTPRADTPEPAEQPLPRPGPESDTPDLPDLTEPSLYAAARQNPVPEIRLRRPEREARRALPIRVPEGKVLDDELELGRALRPLRRRLASRHRLEIDEERTATELAETGLPDVVQRPVQERWLNLVLLVDDGLSMLLWNRLGTELRTLLERLGAFATTRVLGLDTRDAREPRLRARPFQHDSAQMPLSTVRDPSGRTLVLVVSDGMGAGWRNGTMHDLLAMWAARGPVALLHTLPPELWEASGIHAERWQATTRRVGGANTSWEITDRVLPPDLAEFTGVRVPVLEPTAAALRDWAHLLASPGATVELPLLARPSRYTVVAASRDLNNTQQFRDAATPEAYRLAAHLAAVSPLSVPVMRLVQTAVPWPARTAHLAEVFLGGLIRPHPAPVPGPLPAKHLVFDFSDESKSVLLDAVPQAELLKTSRSIGLRLEQLAGNSPDFPAWLAHPDGNAQLPVSQSPFTSVERRLLTRFGVSVDGPPAALKPTEQGTPAAGPDDWKPLTDEDPRELGPYALRGRRRGRRTVVYQGTTAQNEMAVLRVPRPDLPAANARLIEVEAEVLTRLSGQYAPALYGTALDAAPPWLAMAPIADADTPDAQPPRLSEIFSRASLDNRAPFDKIASLVVAWHLSSALAVCHVNGLVLADFSPDSVFVLRRSVILGNLSDCVVDGRYLGAGPVPTSADNVRSLGEMLQLVSSKSGWDMPGLPEGMHIWQGDTWEQLRLLVLRCLDPDPAQRPIAGEVADIMARYIAMARATRDSVEAPVATPAHALTDIPLALPPADNRPKRRPPSLRLPRFGGTGRDARLQRLRKPLLRSRRITLVGAYHYSGRATTTMVLGSLLAAVRDEPVLALDGAPSEGALDSFLTARNQATLRDLAALAPDVTYDEIKVLTSHFTSGLEVIAHRSGHFNSNPVHAQEYARVLARTAPYYSFVLTDWSPTRLDRSAEVALTLTDQLILCCGTTEWFLDSSASLLDGLRNSGRRTLADQAIVVASEIEGAGQRVRPGDLALRLGTPIAQIVVVPFDMSLRSPGFRELGRLRTGTTEAFLDLAELVVGSG
;
A
#
# COMPACT_ATOMS: atom_id res chain seq x y z
N MET A 1 51.14 -7.14 -7.16
CA MET A 1 50.61 -8.52 -7.09
C MET A 1 49.42 -8.70 -8.05
N ALA A 2 49.45 -8.14 -9.27
CA ALA A 2 48.29 -8.14 -10.18
C ALA A 2 48.30 -9.28 -11.23
N GLY A 3 49.39 -10.05 -11.36
CA GLY A 3 49.54 -11.08 -12.40
C GLY A 3 49.26 -12.52 -11.97
N GLU A 4 49.06 -12.77 -10.67
CA GLU A 4 48.86 -14.15 -10.15
C GLU A 4 47.40 -14.60 -10.22
N GLY A 5 46.43 -13.68 -10.15
CA GLY A 5 45.00 -13.99 -10.21
C GLY A 5 44.49 -14.40 -11.59
N GLU A 6 45.04 -13.82 -12.67
CA GLU A 6 44.63 -14.16 -14.05
C GLU A 6 44.99 -15.61 -14.42
N ARG A 7 46.16 -16.08 -13.98
CA ARG A 7 46.63 -17.46 -14.24
C ARG A 7 45.79 -18.52 -13.53
N LEU A 8 45.29 -18.20 -12.32
CA LEU A 8 44.38 -19.08 -11.59
C LEU A 8 42.99 -19.12 -12.26
N GLY A 9 42.49 -17.96 -12.69
CA GLY A 9 41.22 -17.85 -13.41
C GLY A 9 41.21 -18.60 -14.75
N GLU A 10 42.35 -18.66 -15.45
CA GLU A 10 42.50 -19.43 -16.67
C GLU A 10 42.55 -20.95 -16.39
N ALA A 11 43.28 -21.39 -15.36
CA ALA A 11 43.36 -22.80 -14.96
C ALA A 11 41.99 -23.37 -14.54
N LEU A 12 41.19 -22.60 -13.78
CA LEU A 12 39.84 -22.99 -13.37
C LEU A 12 38.88 -23.09 -14.55
N ARG A 13 39.02 -22.19 -15.55
CA ARG A 13 38.23 -22.24 -16.79
C ARG A 13 38.52 -23.50 -17.61
N VAL A 14 39.78 -23.93 -17.66
CA VAL A 14 40.21 -25.15 -18.38
C VAL A 14 39.74 -26.43 -17.67
N LEU A 15 39.77 -26.47 -16.33
CA LEU A 15 39.28 -27.62 -15.55
C LEU A 15 37.75 -27.76 -15.60
N ALA A 16 37.02 -26.63 -15.55
CA ALA A 16 35.57 -26.60 -15.74
C ALA A 16 35.16 -27.09 -17.14
N ALA A 17 35.92 -26.72 -18.17
CA ALA A 17 35.73 -27.24 -19.53
C ALA A 17 35.99 -28.76 -19.66
N GLY A 18 36.74 -29.35 -18.71
CA GLY A 18 36.97 -30.80 -18.59
C GLY A 18 35.94 -31.54 -17.73
N GLY A 19 34.89 -30.86 -17.23
CA GLY A 19 33.85 -31.46 -16.41
C GLY A 19 34.20 -31.64 -14.93
N GLN A 20 35.23 -30.94 -14.43
CA GLN A 20 35.60 -30.90 -13.02
C GLN A 20 35.39 -29.48 -12.48
N GLU A 21 34.28 -29.25 -11.78
CA GLU A 21 34.04 -28.01 -11.03
C GLU A 21 34.63 -28.15 -9.63
N LEU A 22 35.61 -27.30 -9.30
CA LEU A 22 36.25 -27.27 -7.98
C LEU A 22 35.67 -26.11 -7.18
N ASP A 23 35.18 -26.38 -5.98
CA ASP A 23 34.76 -25.34 -5.04
C ASP A 23 35.97 -24.64 -4.39
N ALA A 24 35.72 -23.59 -3.60
CA ALA A 24 36.78 -22.77 -3.01
C ALA A 24 37.72 -23.57 -2.08
N ASP A 25 37.22 -24.59 -1.39
CA ASP A 25 38.01 -25.42 -0.47
C ASP A 25 38.83 -26.45 -1.26
N LEU A 26 38.27 -27.04 -2.32
CA LEU A 26 38.96 -27.93 -3.25
C LEU A 26 40.06 -27.22 -4.03
N VAL A 27 39.87 -25.95 -4.40
CA VAL A 27 40.92 -25.13 -5.03
C VAL A 27 42.10 -24.92 -4.08
N LEU A 28 41.84 -24.72 -2.78
CA LEU A 28 42.90 -24.62 -1.77
C LEU A 28 43.64 -25.96 -1.59
N ASP A 29 42.91 -27.08 -1.58
CA ASP A 29 43.50 -28.43 -1.47
C ASP A 29 44.35 -28.79 -2.70
N VAL A 30 43.89 -28.44 -3.91
CA VAL A 30 44.64 -28.66 -5.16
C VAL A 30 45.91 -27.81 -5.19
N LEU A 31 45.86 -26.55 -4.77
CA LEU A 31 47.03 -25.68 -4.67
C LEU A 31 48.00 -26.14 -3.58
N TRP A 32 47.50 -26.74 -2.51
CA TRP A 32 48.29 -27.35 -1.45
C TRP A 32 48.99 -28.65 -1.92
N LEU A 33 48.26 -29.51 -2.65
CA LEU A 33 48.77 -30.76 -3.26
C LEU A 33 49.76 -30.51 -4.39
N ALA A 34 49.51 -29.53 -5.26
CA ALA A 34 50.40 -29.14 -6.36
C ALA A 34 51.79 -28.73 -5.88
N ARG A 35 51.88 -28.19 -4.65
CA ARG A 35 53.13 -27.82 -3.99
C ARG A 35 53.92 -29.00 -3.43
N ARG A 36 53.33 -30.21 -3.42
CA ARG A 36 53.89 -31.45 -2.87
C ARG A 36 54.05 -32.58 -3.90
N LEU A 37 53.65 -32.36 -5.15
CA LEU A 37 53.80 -33.35 -6.23
C LEU A 37 55.14 -33.19 -6.96
N PRO A 38 55.89 -34.27 -7.23
CA PRO A 38 57.16 -34.20 -7.94
C PRO A 38 56.95 -33.90 -9.44
N ALA A 39 57.53 -32.80 -9.91
CA ALA A 39 57.53 -32.41 -11.32
C ALA A 39 58.62 -33.18 -12.09
N THR A 40 58.31 -34.40 -12.55
CA THR A 40 59.12 -35.13 -13.52
C THR A 40 58.22 -35.83 -14.53
N ASP A 41 58.71 -35.98 -15.77
CA ASP A 41 58.03 -36.58 -16.93
C ASP A 41 57.62 -38.06 -16.78
N ALA A 42 57.76 -38.64 -15.59
CA ALA A 42 57.34 -40.00 -15.27
C ALA A 42 55.93 -40.09 -14.66
N ALA A 43 55.22 -38.96 -14.49
CA ALA A 43 53.87 -38.97 -13.95
C ALA A 43 52.85 -39.63 -14.92
N PRO A 44 51.97 -40.52 -14.44
CA PRO A 44 51.12 -41.38 -15.27
C PRO A 44 50.07 -40.64 -16.15
N LEU A 45 49.85 -39.34 -15.93
CA LEU A 45 48.83 -38.54 -16.63
C LEU A 45 49.24 -38.10 -18.05
N SER A 46 50.52 -38.22 -18.43
CA SER A 46 51.04 -37.74 -19.72
C SER A 46 50.76 -38.66 -20.92
N ARG A 47 50.10 -39.82 -20.72
CA ARG A 47 49.84 -40.82 -21.78
C ARG A 47 48.48 -40.71 -22.48
N GLY A 48 47.56 -39.87 -22.00
CA GLY A 48 46.15 -39.87 -22.45
C GLY A 48 45.77 -38.90 -23.57
N LEU A 49 46.60 -37.91 -23.90
CA LEU A 49 46.21 -36.80 -24.80
C LEU A 49 46.90 -36.91 -26.17
N ARG A 50 46.35 -37.76 -27.05
CA ARG A 50 46.51 -37.61 -28.51
C ARG A 50 45.14 -37.82 -29.19
N PRO A 51 44.64 -36.86 -29.99
CA PRO A 51 43.40 -37.04 -30.74
C PRO A 51 43.63 -37.83 -32.03
N SER A 52 42.68 -38.71 -32.37
CA SER A 52 42.57 -39.39 -33.68
C SER A 52 41.55 -38.66 -34.57
N PRO A 53 41.70 -38.67 -35.92
CA PRO A 53 40.86 -37.88 -36.83
C PRO A 53 39.55 -38.60 -37.20
N GLN A 54 38.47 -37.82 -37.35
CA GLN A 54 37.14 -38.28 -37.81
C GLN A 54 37.09 -38.52 -39.33
N PRO A 55 36.26 -39.46 -39.83
CA PRO A 55 35.88 -39.57 -41.23
C PRO A 55 34.57 -38.80 -41.54
N THR A 56 34.49 -38.23 -42.74
CA THR A 56 33.32 -37.56 -43.34
C THR A 56 32.27 -38.55 -43.87
N PRO A 57 30.97 -38.22 -43.88
CA PRO A 57 29.99 -38.86 -44.74
C PRO A 57 29.53 -37.99 -45.91
N ARG A 58 29.13 -38.70 -46.96
CA ARG A 58 28.79 -38.28 -48.32
C ARG A 58 27.37 -37.69 -48.43
N ALA A 59 27.19 -36.95 -49.53
CA ALA A 59 25.92 -36.49 -50.05
C ALA A 59 25.09 -37.64 -50.65
N ASP A 60 23.77 -37.58 -50.47
CA ASP A 60 22.76 -38.24 -51.31
C ASP A 60 21.57 -37.28 -51.53
N THR A 61 20.99 -37.42 -52.72
CA THR A 61 20.09 -36.52 -53.46
C THR A 61 18.61 -36.71 -53.05
N PRO A 62 17.71 -35.71 -53.22
CA PRO A 62 16.33 -35.78 -52.73
C PRO A 62 15.35 -36.42 -53.74
N GLU A 63 14.40 -37.21 -53.24
CA GLU A 63 13.17 -37.62 -53.93
C GLU A 63 11.99 -36.69 -53.55
N PRO A 64 10.97 -36.55 -54.40
CA PRO A 64 10.01 -35.43 -54.36
C PRO A 64 8.88 -35.63 -53.35
N ALA A 65 8.53 -34.53 -52.68
CA ALA A 65 7.44 -34.43 -51.72
C ALA A 65 6.05 -34.55 -52.39
N GLU A 66 5.21 -35.44 -51.85
CA GLU A 66 3.76 -35.42 -52.03
C GLU A 66 3.19 -34.15 -51.38
N GLN A 67 2.37 -33.41 -52.14
CA GLN A 67 1.61 -32.26 -51.65
C GLN A 67 0.48 -32.73 -50.71
N PRO A 68 0.36 -32.23 -49.47
CA PRO A 68 -0.83 -32.44 -48.65
C PRO A 68 -1.93 -31.46 -49.07
N LEU A 69 -3.10 -32.00 -49.40
CA LEU A 69 -4.34 -31.25 -49.55
C LEU A 69 -4.66 -30.45 -48.27
N PRO A 70 -5.16 -29.20 -48.38
CA PRO A 70 -5.55 -28.40 -47.23
C PRO A 70 -6.74 -29.06 -46.52
N ARG A 71 -6.58 -29.36 -45.23
CA ARG A 71 -7.70 -29.69 -44.34
C ARG A 71 -8.40 -28.38 -43.95
N PRO A 72 -9.74 -28.34 -43.92
CA PRO A 72 -10.47 -27.14 -43.53
C PRO A 72 -10.12 -26.79 -42.09
N GLY A 73 -9.73 -25.53 -41.86
CA GLY A 73 -9.65 -24.95 -40.51
C GLY A 73 -11.01 -24.99 -39.82
N PRO A 74 -11.08 -24.78 -38.50
CA PRO A 74 -12.33 -24.81 -37.77
C PRO A 74 -13.27 -23.73 -38.36
N GLU A 75 -14.35 -24.18 -39.01
CA GLU A 75 -15.40 -23.34 -39.55
C GLU A 75 -15.97 -22.46 -38.44
N SER A 76 -15.74 -21.17 -38.58
CA SER A 76 -16.24 -20.10 -37.73
C SER A 76 -17.64 -19.69 -38.15
N ASP A 77 -18.62 -20.57 -37.93
CA ASP A 77 -20.04 -20.21 -37.97
C ASP A 77 -20.73 -20.69 -36.69
N THR A 78 -20.42 -20.02 -35.58
CA THR A 78 -21.30 -19.99 -34.41
C THR A 78 -21.77 -18.55 -34.22
N PRO A 79 -23.05 -18.22 -34.47
CA PRO A 79 -23.55 -16.84 -34.43
C PRO A 79 -23.57 -16.18 -33.04
N ASP A 80 -23.06 -16.86 -32.00
CA ASP A 80 -23.11 -16.44 -30.59
C ASP A 80 -21.77 -15.92 -30.00
N LEU A 81 -20.73 -15.69 -30.81
CA LEU A 81 -19.43 -15.15 -30.32
C LEU A 81 -19.35 -13.62 -30.44
N PRO A 82 -18.85 -12.90 -29.41
CA PRO A 82 -18.75 -11.43 -29.42
C PRO A 82 -17.64 -10.95 -30.38
N ASP A 83 -17.82 -9.77 -30.98
CA ASP A 83 -16.78 -9.08 -31.76
C ASP A 83 -15.65 -8.60 -30.84
N LEU A 84 -14.43 -9.06 -31.10
CA LEU A 84 -13.24 -8.76 -30.29
C LEU A 84 -12.54 -7.45 -30.66
N THR A 85 -13.01 -6.75 -31.71
CA THR A 85 -12.39 -5.53 -32.28
C THR A 85 -13.19 -4.25 -32.06
N GLU A 86 -14.45 -4.35 -31.63
CA GLU A 86 -15.36 -3.22 -31.35
C GLU A 86 -15.20 -2.67 -29.92
N PRO A 87 -15.17 -1.34 -29.70
CA PRO A 87 -15.18 -0.76 -28.36
C PRO A 87 -16.55 -0.99 -27.68
N SER A 88 -16.57 -1.87 -26.67
CA SER A 88 -17.73 -2.36 -25.92
C SER A 88 -18.94 -1.39 -25.81
N LEU A 89 -20.07 -1.78 -26.42
CA LEU A 89 -21.36 -1.07 -26.53
C LEU A 89 -22.20 -0.95 -25.23
N TYR A 90 -21.57 -0.95 -24.03
CA TYR A 90 -22.26 -0.73 -22.75
C TYR A 90 -21.69 0.46 -21.96
N ALA A 91 -21.48 1.59 -22.64
CA ALA A 91 -21.23 2.90 -22.04
C ALA A 91 -22.48 3.82 -22.05
N ALA A 92 -23.68 3.25 -21.95
CA ALA A 92 -24.92 4.02 -21.86
C ALA A 92 -25.49 4.01 -20.44
N ALA A 93 -24.97 4.89 -19.58
CA ALA A 93 -25.74 5.45 -18.47
C ALA A 93 -25.19 6.83 -18.08
N ARG A 94 -25.96 7.87 -18.46
CA ARG A 94 -25.88 9.30 -18.07
C ARG A 94 -24.88 10.17 -18.83
N GLN A 95 -25.29 10.59 -20.03
CA GLN A 95 -24.97 11.94 -20.54
C GLN A 95 -26.13 12.87 -20.18
N ASN A 96 -25.85 13.97 -19.46
CA ASN A 96 -26.71 15.16 -19.45
C ASN A 96 -25.93 16.29 -20.13
N PRO A 97 -26.58 17.15 -20.95
CA PRO A 97 -25.90 18.19 -21.70
C PRO A 97 -25.58 19.40 -20.80
N VAL A 98 -24.39 19.98 -20.97
CA VAL A 98 -24.02 21.28 -20.39
C VAL A 98 -23.75 22.25 -21.56
N PRO A 99 -24.19 23.52 -21.51
CA PRO A 99 -24.14 24.44 -22.65
C PRO A 99 -22.71 24.88 -23.01
N GLU A 100 -22.50 25.15 -24.29
CA GLU A 100 -21.24 25.66 -24.86
C GLU A 100 -20.77 26.96 -24.19
N ILE A 101 -19.52 26.95 -23.70
CA ILE A 101 -18.75 28.17 -23.43
C ILE A 101 -17.63 28.24 -24.48
N ARG A 102 -17.66 29.32 -25.28
CA ARG A 102 -16.67 29.64 -26.31
C ARG A 102 -15.25 29.68 -25.74
N LEU A 103 -14.37 28.87 -26.33
CA LEU A 103 -12.94 28.82 -26.03
C LEU A 103 -12.23 30.12 -26.44
N ARG A 104 -11.69 30.83 -25.47
CA ARG A 104 -10.58 31.78 -25.67
C ARG A 104 -9.28 30.98 -25.53
N ARG A 105 -8.38 31.10 -26.53
CA ARG A 105 -7.09 30.41 -26.61
C ARG A 105 -6.30 30.51 -25.29
N PRO A 106 -5.79 29.41 -24.71
CA PRO A 106 -4.86 29.50 -23.60
C PRO A 106 -3.42 29.63 -24.09
N GLU A 107 -2.74 30.62 -23.52
CA GLU A 107 -1.29 30.70 -23.42
C GLU A 107 -0.76 29.53 -22.59
N ARG A 108 0.51 29.17 -22.81
CA ARG A 108 1.22 28.00 -22.25
C ARG A 108 1.07 27.92 -20.72
N GLU A 109 0.25 26.98 -20.23
CA GLU A 109 -0.04 26.80 -18.80
C GLU A 109 0.92 25.86 -18.06
N ALA A 110 1.20 26.24 -16.81
CA ALA A 110 1.96 25.49 -15.83
C ALA A 110 1.23 24.22 -15.36
N ARG A 111 1.99 23.17 -15.02
CA ARG A 111 1.45 21.85 -14.67
C ARG A 111 0.96 21.81 -13.22
N ARG A 112 -0.22 21.22 -13.01
CA ARG A 112 -0.91 21.11 -11.72
C ARG A 112 -0.36 19.96 -10.85
N ALA A 113 -0.21 20.19 -9.55
CA ALA A 113 0.30 19.22 -8.57
C ALA A 113 -0.53 19.22 -7.28
N LEU A 114 -0.63 18.05 -6.63
CA LEU A 114 -1.46 17.82 -5.43
C LEU A 114 -0.60 17.63 -4.17
N PRO A 115 -1.03 18.19 -3.02
CA PRO A 115 -0.29 18.06 -1.78
C PRO A 115 -0.50 16.73 -1.07
N ILE A 116 0.59 16.15 -0.55
CA ILE A 116 0.60 14.87 0.14
C ILE A 116 1.27 15.02 1.51
N ARG A 117 0.58 14.56 2.57
CA ARG A 117 1.23 14.28 3.86
C ARG A 117 1.67 12.83 3.91
N VAL A 118 2.91 12.62 4.32
CA VAL A 118 3.39 11.30 4.71
C VAL A 118 2.98 11.03 6.17
N PRO A 119 2.21 9.96 6.47
CA PRO A 119 2.00 9.54 7.84
C PRO A 119 3.33 9.01 8.40
N GLU A 120 4.01 9.87 9.14
CA GLU A 120 5.19 9.50 9.90
C GLU A 120 4.74 8.82 11.21
N GLY A 121 5.40 7.71 11.59
CA GLY A 121 5.23 7.08 12.91
C GLY A 121 5.68 8.00 14.04
N LYS A 122 5.25 7.73 15.28
CA LYS A 122 5.79 8.45 16.46
C LYS A 122 7.30 8.19 16.57
N VAL A 123 8.05 9.18 17.06
CA VAL A 123 9.50 9.03 17.30
C VAL A 123 9.73 8.56 18.74
N LEU A 124 8.85 8.96 19.66
CA LEU A 124 8.82 8.47 21.03
C LEU A 124 7.86 7.28 21.16
N ASP A 125 8.38 6.06 21.10
CA ASP A 125 7.58 4.84 21.17
C ASP A 125 6.97 4.60 22.58
N ASP A 126 7.60 5.13 23.65
CA ASP A 126 7.25 4.86 25.06
C ASP A 126 6.87 6.12 25.88
N GLU A 127 5.96 6.96 25.37
CA GLU A 127 5.51 8.20 26.05
C GLU A 127 5.07 7.99 27.51
N LEU A 128 4.45 6.85 27.82
CA LEU A 128 4.00 6.52 29.17
C LEU A 128 5.18 6.28 30.12
N GLU A 129 6.21 5.55 29.68
CA GLU A 129 7.39 5.28 30.48
C GLU A 129 8.24 6.53 30.68
N LEU A 130 8.37 7.36 29.65
CA LEU A 130 9.01 8.68 29.71
C LEU A 130 8.26 9.60 30.69
N GLY A 131 6.93 9.63 30.64
CA GLY A 131 6.11 10.37 31.60
C GLY A 131 6.28 9.87 33.04
N ARG A 132 6.41 8.54 33.24
CA ARG A 132 6.70 7.94 34.55
C ARG A 132 8.10 8.29 35.05
N ALA A 133 9.10 8.26 34.16
CA ALA A 133 10.49 8.62 34.45
C ALA A 133 10.62 10.06 34.96
N LEU A 134 9.88 11.00 34.36
CA LEU A 134 9.90 12.42 34.73
C LEU A 134 8.94 12.79 35.88
N ARG A 135 8.14 11.84 36.38
CA ARG A 135 7.18 12.06 37.47
C ARG A 135 7.80 12.68 38.74
N PRO A 136 9.04 12.38 39.15
CA PRO A 136 9.67 13.02 40.30
C PRO A 136 9.73 14.56 40.22
N LEU A 137 9.76 15.12 39.00
CA LEU A 137 9.77 16.58 38.79
C LEU A 137 8.41 17.24 39.09
N ARG A 138 7.31 16.48 39.21
CA ARG A 138 5.94 16.99 39.44
C ARG A 138 5.68 17.37 40.90
N ARG A 139 6.62 18.11 41.49
CA ARG A 139 6.59 18.58 42.87
C ARG A 139 5.91 19.93 42.95
N ARG A 140 5.22 20.20 44.06
CA ARG A 140 4.67 21.53 44.37
C ARG A 140 5.34 22.08 45.62
N LEU A 141 5.59 23.38 45.63
CA LEU A 141 6.11 24.11 46.77
C LEU A 141 5.11 25.19 47.18
N ALA A 142 5.03 25.43 48.48
CA ALA A 142 4.32 26.58 49.03
C ALA A 142 4.89 27.87 48.44
N SER A 143 4.03 28.68 47.83
CA SER A 143 4.39 30.01 47.33
C SER A 143 4.84 30.90 48.50
N ARG A 144 5.89 31.69 48.29
CA ARG A 144 6.37 32.66 49.30
C ARG A 144 5.61 33.99 49.24
N HIS A 145 4.85 34.22 48.17
CA HIS A 145 4.27 35.53 47.86
C HIS A 145 2.78 35.47 47.54
N ARG A 146 2.22 34.27 47.28
CA ARG A 146 0.79 34.08 47.04
C ARG A 146 0.16 33.25 48.15
N LEU A 147 -0.85 33.82 48.76
CA LEU A 147 -1.72 33.18 49.74
C LEU A 147 -3.11 32.99 49.13
N GLU A 148 -3.74 31.86 49.40
CA GLU A 148 -5.16 31.61 49.12
C GLU A 148 -5.91 31.45 50.44
N ILE A 149 -7.22 31.67 50.40
CA ILE A 149 -8.08 31.45 51.56
C ILE A 149 -8.21 29.94 51.78
N ASP A 150 -7.92 29.48 53.00
CA ASP A 150 -8.22 28.12 53.43
C ASP A 150 -9.68 28.07 53.86
N GLU A 151 -10.58 27.82 52.91
CA GLU A 151 -12.03 27.87 53.10
C GLU A 151 -12.48 26.96 54.24
N GLU A 152 -11.93 25.75 54.32
CA GLU A 152 -12.32 24.74 55.32
C GLU A 152 -11.86 25.16 56.72
N ARG A 153 -10.63 25.68 56.83
CA ARG A 153 -10.08 26.16 58.10
C ARG A 153 -10.74 27.46 58.56
N THR A 154 -11.03 28.36 57.63
CA THR A 154 -11.81 29.59 57.87
C THR A 154 -13.22 29.26 58.36
N ALA A 155 -13.90 28.29 57.74
CA ALA A 155 -15.23 27.86 58.17
C ALA A 155 -15.20 27.20 59.57
N THR A 156 -14.16 26.43 59.86
CA THR A 156 -13.97 25.78 61.17
C THR A 156 -13.71 26.82 62.26
N GLU A 157 -12.80 27.77 62.03
CA GLU A 157 -12.43 28.79 63.00
C GLU A 157 -13.59 29.78 63.23
N LEU A 158 -14.37 30.12 62.19
CA LEU A 158 -15.62 30.87 62.32
C LEU A 158 -16.67 30.11 63.14
N ALA A 159 -16.81 28.79 62.93
CA ALA A 159 -17.76 27.97 63.68
C ALA A 159 -17.38 27.83 65.17
N GLU A 160 -16.09 27.78 65.48
CA GLU A 160 -15.58 27.64 66.85
C GLU A 160 -15.55 28.97 67.62
N THR A 161 -15.19 30.07 66.97
CA THR A 161 -14.97 31.37 67.62
C THR A 161 -16.14 32.34 67.47
N GLY A 162 -17.00 32.15 66.46
CA GLY A 162 -18.06 33.08 66.09
C GLY A 162 -17.58 34.37 65.41
N LEU A 163 -16.27 34.49 65.12
CA LEU A 163 -15.65 35.65 64.47
C LEU A 163 -15.31 35.32 63.00
N PRO A 164 -15.58 36.23 62.04
CA PRO A 164 -15.30 36.02 60.62
C PRO A 164 -13.82 36.30 60.27
N ASP A 165 -12.91 35.60 60.94
CA ASP A 165 -11.47 35.68 60.63
C ASP A 165 -11.09 34.76 59.47
N VAL A 166 -10.48 35.34 58.43
CA VAL A 166 -10.11 34.62 57.21
C VAL A 166 -8.72 33.99 57.37
N VAL A 167 -8.68 32.66 57.37
CA VAL A 167 -7.44 31.90 57.46
C VAL A 167 -6.86 31.73 56.07
N GLN A 168 -5.61 32.13 55.90
CA GLN A 168 -4.91 32.04 54.63
C GLN A 168 -3.84 30.95 54.67
N ARG A 169 -3.67 30.23 53.56
CA ARG A 169 -2.58 29.27 53.36
C ARG A 169 -1.78 29.59 52.10
N PRO A 170 -0.48 29.24 52.05
CA PRO A 170 0.31 29.41 50.84
C PRO A 170 -0.21 28.59 49.66
N VAL A 171 -0.35 29.23 48.50
CA VAL A 171 -0.74 28.55 47.26
C VAL A 171 0.32 27.51 46.89
N GLN A 172 -0.10 26.31 46.52
CA GLN A 172 0.80 25.25 46.07
C GLN A 172 1.16 25.43 44.60
N GLU A 173 2.33 26.01 44.34
CA GLU A 173 2.83 26.30 43.00
C GLU A 173 3.75 25.21 42.48
N ARG A 174 3.79 25.06 41.16
CA ARG A 174 4.81 24.23 40.50
C ARG A 174 6.18 24.86 40.73
N TRP A 175 7.14 24.04 41.15
CA TRP A 175 8.41 24.54 41.67
C TRP A 175 9.40 24.99 40.58
N LEU A 176 9.31 24.43 39.36
CA LEU A 176 10.19 24.75 38.23
C LEU A 176 9.48 25.43 37.06
N ASN A 177 10.22 26.26 36.31
CA ASN A 177 9.91 26.66 34.94
C ASN A 177 10.75 25.85 33.96
N LEU A 178 10.28 25.65 32.74
CA LEU A 178 11.02 24.95 31.69
C LEU A 178 11.34 25.90 30.53
N VAL A 179 12.61 25.95 30.16
CA VAL A 179 13.06 26.50 28.88
C VAL A 179 13.64 25.35 28.05
N LEU A 180 12.93 24.98 27.00
CA LEU A 180 13.35 23.99 26.02
C LEU A 180 14.06 24.72 24.87
N LEU A 181 15.38 24.54 24.76
CA LEU A 181 16.18 25.10 23.67
C LEU A 181 16.37 24.01 22.61
N VAL A 182 15.95 24.27 21.38
CA VAL A 182 16.12 23.34 20.26
C VAL A 182 17.16 23.92 19.31
N ASP A 183 18.21 23.16 19.02
CA ASP A 183 19.24 23.56 18.06
C ASP A 183 18.66 23.64 16.64
N ASP A 184 18.90 24.76 15.96
CA ASP A 184 18.36 25.11 14.63
C ASP A 184 19.31 24.73 13.47
N GLY A 185 20.26 23.82 13.72
CA GLY A 185 21.11 23.24 12.68
C GLY A 185 20.32 22.53 11.56
N LEU A 186 20.93 22.38 10.37
CA LEU A 186 20.27 21.70 9.24
C LEU A 186 19.99 20.23 9.52
N SER A 187 20.90 19.53 10.19
CA SER A 187 20.75 18.14 10.61
C SER A 187 19.64 17.95 11.67
N MET A 188 19.33 19.01 12.44
CA MET A 188 18.23 19.03 13.40
C MET A 188 16.84 18.99 12.76
N LEU A 189 16.73 19.18 11.44
CA LEU A 189 15.47 19.00 10.71
C LEU A 189 14.95 17.56 10.77
N LEU A 190 15.86 16.58 10.81
CA LEU A 190 15.50 15.16 11.02
C LEU A 190 14.82 14.96 12.37
N TRP A 191 15.19 15.77 13.38
CA TRP A 191 14.76 15.67 14.76
C TRP A 191 13.66 16.66 15.16
N ASN A 192 13.15 17.46 14.22
CA ASN A 192 12.10 18.47 14.48
C ASN A 192 10.85 17.84 15.14
N ARG A 193 10.46 16.64 14.69
CA ARG A 193 9.35 15.91 15.29
C ARG A 193 9.62 15.47 16.73
N LEU A 194 10.82 14.95 17.02
CA LEU A 194 11.23 14.60 18.38
C LEU A 194 11.11 15.82 19.32
N GLY A 195 11.56 17.00 18.88
CA GLY A 195 11.40 18.24 19.66
C GLY A 195 9.94 18.60 19.93
N THR A 196 9.05 18.38 18.95
CA THR A 196 7.61 18.65 19.08
C THR A 196 6.90 17.65 20.01
N GLU A 197 7.22 16.36 19.88
CA GLU A 197 6.69 15.30 20.73
C GLU A 197 7.17 15.47 22.17
N LEU A 198 8.46 15.75 22.39
CA LEU A 198 9.04 16.03 23.70
C LEU A 198 8.39 17.25 24.36
N ARG A 199 8.20 18.34 23.61
CA ARG A 199 7.47 19.52 24.11
C ARG A 199 6.08 19.13 24.61
N THR A 200 5.33 18.38 23.80
CA THR A 200 3.97 17.95 24.12
C THR A 200 3.94 17.04 25.34
N LEU A 201 4.91 16.14 25.46
CA LEU A 201 5.08 15.28 26.63
C LEU A 201 5.34 16.11 27.90
N LEU A 202 6.28 17.06 27.85
CA LEU A 202 6.64 17.92 29.00
C LEU A 202 5.50 18.87 29.40
N GLU A 203 4.70 19.36 28.45
CA GLU A 203 3.48 20.13 28.70
C GLU A 203 2.40 19.25 29.38
N ARG A 204 2.18 18.03 28.88
CA ARG A 204 1.22 17.06 29.46
C ARG A 204 1.62 16.55 30.84
N LEU A 205 2.92 16.46 31.14
CA LEU A 205 3.44 16.07 32.45
C LEU A 205 2.95 17.02 33.56
N GLY A 206 2.74 18.30 33.22
CA GLY A 206 2.24 19.31 34.15
C GLY A 206 3.18 19.59 35.33
N ALA A 207 4.48 19.32 35.18
CA ALA A 207 5.50 19.53 36.22
C ALA A 207 5.95 21.00 36.33
N PHE A 208 5.86 21.78 35.24
CA PHE A 208 6.42 23.13 35.15
C PHE A 208 5.36 24.23 35.21
N ALA A 209 5.65 25.33 35.91
CA ALA A 209 4.75 26.49 36.00
C ALA A 209 4.60 27.20 34.65
N THR A 210 5.71 27.37 33.93
CA THR A 210 5.73 27.89 32.55
C THR A 210 6.64 27.03 31.69
N THR A 211 6.29 26.87 30.42
CA THR A 211 7.10 26.18 29.42
C THR A 211 7.35 27.12 28.25
N ARG A 212 8.63 27.36 27.92
CA ARG A 212 9.04 28.19 26.79
C ARG A 212 9.90 27.36 25.85
N VAL A 213 9.65 27.47 24.55
CA VAL A 213 10.44 26.79 23.52
C VAL A 213 11.13 27.86 22.67
N LEU A 214 12.46 27.79 22.57
CA LEU A 214 13.27 28.75 21.82
C LEU A 214 14.18 28.00 20.84
N GLY A 215 14.47 28.64 19.70
CA GLY A 215 15.47 28.15 18.75
C GLY A 215 16.87 28.58 19.17
N LEU A 216 17.86 27.71 18.98
CA LEU A 216 19.27 27.95 19.27
C LEU A 216 20.07 27.84 17.97
N ASP A 217 20.58 28.97 17.47
CA ASP A 217 21.40 29.02 16.27
C ASP A 217 22.88 28.83 16.63
N THR A 218 23.43 27.67 16.28
CA THR A 218 24.80 27.24 16.59
C THR A 218 25.74 27.23 15.37
N ARG A 219 25.26 27.72 14.21
CA ARG A 219 25.94 27.59 12.90
C ARG A 219 27.07 28.58 12.70
N ASP A 220 26.94 29.80 13.22
CA ASP A 220 27.94 30.85 13.06
C ASP A 220 29.06 30.74 14.11
N ALA A 221 30.31 30.92 13.67
CA ALA A 221 31.51 30.60 14.44
C ALA A 221 31.87 31.57 15.59
N ARG A 222 31.11 32.67 15.80
CA ARG A 222 31.47 33.71 16.79
C ARG A 222 30.70 33.62 18.09
N GLU A 223 29.36 33.55 18.06
CA GLU A 223 28.53 33.46 19.27
C GLU A 223 27.19 32.76 18.97
N PRO A 224 26.70 31.87 19.85
CA PRO A 224 25.38 31.25 19.71
C PRO A 224 24.26 32.28 19.90
N ARG A 225 23.19 32.18 19.09
CA ARG A 225 22.06 33.13 19.12
C ARG A 225 20.76 32.43 19.48
N LEU A 226 19.90 33.11 20.24
CA LEU A 226 18.55 32.62 20.52
C LEU A 226 17.54 33.23 19.56
N ARG A 227 16.55 32.42 19.21
CA ARG A 227 15.44 32.77 18.34
C ARG A 227 14.13 32.52 19.06
N ALA A 228 13.15 33.38 18.82
CA ALA A 228 11.84 33.27 19.44
C ALA A 228 11.11 31.95 19.10
N ARG A 229 11.41 31.37 17.93
CA ARG A 229 10.85 30.09 17.47
C ARG A 229 11.94 29.25 16.80
N PRO A 230 11.99 27.92 17.09
CA PRO A 230 12.94 27.04 16.44
C PRO A 230 12.63 26.89 14.94
N PHE A 231 13.69 26.66 14.16
CA PHE A 231 13.72 26.47 12.72
C PHE A 231 13.12 27.62 11.87
N GLN A 232 12.82 28.78 12.48
CA GLN A 232 12.34 29.98 11.79
C GLN A 232 13.44 31.05 11.72
N HIS A 233 14.12 31.08 10.59
CA HIS A 233 15.30 31.92 10.35
C HIS A 233 14.99 33.43 10.37
N ASP A 234 13.76 33.80 10.03
CA ASP A 234 13.28 35.18 10.05
C ASP A 234 12.68 35.59 11.41
N SER A 235 12.66 34.70 12.40
CA SER A 235 12.12 35.03 13.71
C SER A 235 13.04 35.99 14.48
N ALA A 236 12.43 36.80 15.34
CA ALA A 236 13.14 37.77 16.16
C ALA A 236 14.23 37.11 17.00
N GLN A 237 15.43 37.68 16.95
CA GLN A 237 16.55 37.28 17.80
C GLN A 237 16.29 37.75 19.24
N MET A 238 16.63 36.89 20.20
CA MET A 238 16.46 37.14 21.62
C MET A 238 17.83 37.18 22.30
N PRO A 239 18.04 38.05 23.31
CA PRO A 239 19.29 38.07 24.05
C PRO A 239 19.43 36.81 24.91
N LEU A 240 20.66 36.30 25.06
CA LEU A 240 20.99 35.13 25.90
C LEU A 240 20.57 35.30 27.37
N SER A 241 20.42 36.54 27.84
CA SER A 241 19.89 36.87 29.15
C SER A 241 18.44 36.41 29.38
N THR A 242 17.67 36.15 28.32
CA THR A 242 16.27 35.70 28.40
C THR A 242 16.13 34.33 29.09
N VAL A 243 17.15 33.49 29.01
CA VAL A 243 17.19 32.16 29.64
C VAL A 243 17.64 32.26 31.11
N ARG A 244 18.28 33.38 31.49
CA ARG A 244 18.79 33.58 32.86
C ARG A 244 17.64 33.95 33.79
N ASP A 245 17.38 33.06 34.74
CA ASP A 245 16.44 33.28 35.83
C ASP A 245 17.20 33.50 37.14
N PRO A 246 17.16 34.70 37.75
CA PRO A 246 17.83 34.96 39.03
C PRO A 246 17.21 34.17 40.19
N SER A 247 15.98 33.65 40.06
CA SER A 247 15.36 32.83 41.11
C SER A 247 15.90 31.39 41.18
N GLY A 248 16.65 30.95 40.15
CA GLY A 248 17.17 29.59 40.04
C GLY A 248 16.09 28.51 39.82
N ARG A 249 14.84 28.90 39.54
CA ARG A 249 13.70 27.97 39.34
C ARG A 249 13.54 27.53 37.90
N THR A 250 14.33 28.06 36.98
CA THR A 250 14.25 27.70 35.55
C THR A 250 15.18 26.55 35.23
N LEU A 251 14.58 25.44 34.79
CA LEU A 251 15.26 24.31 34.20
C LEU A 251 15.47 24.55 32.71
N VAL A 252 16.71 24.41 32.25
CA VAL A 252 17.07 24.52 30.84
C VAL A 252 17.33 23.13 30.28
N LEU A 253 16.56 22.72 29.28
CA LEU A 253 16.78 21.48 28.54
C LEU A 253 17.16 21.84 27.11
N VAL A 254 18.40 21.52 26.71
CA VAL A 254 18.90 21.77 25.35
C VAL A 254 18.76 20.50 24.54
N VAL A 255 18.21 20.57 23.33
CA VAL A 255 18.06 19.43 22.41
C VAL A 255 18.94 19.70 21.20
N SER A 256 19.96 18.88 20.99
CA SER A 256 20.94 19.07 19.91
C SER A 256 21.54 17.74 19.43
N ASP A 257 22.00 17.73 18.18
CA ASP A 257 22.83 16.66 17.60
C ASP A 257 24.33 16.96 17.70
N GLY A 258 24.72 18.13 18.22
CA GLY A 258 26.11 18.53 18.44
C GLY A 258 26.86 19.00 17.21
N MET A 259 26.19 19.22 16.07
CA MET A 259 26.87 19.47 14.79
C MET A 259 27.19 20.93 14.52
N GLY A 260 26.58 21.84 15.25
CA GLY A 260 26.85 23.27 15.17
C GLY A 260 28.32 23.61 15.43
N ALA A 261 28.84 24.64 14.73
CA ALA A 261 30.20 25.13 14.93
C ALA A 261 30.47 25.53 16.39
N GLY A 262 29.44 26.01 17.09
CA GLY A 262 29.49 26.39 18.50
C GLY A 262 29.80 25.23 19.47
N TRP A 263 29.46 24.00 19.10
CA TRP A 263 29.78 22.81 19.91
C TRP A 263 31.26 22.46 19.79
N ARG A 264 31.76 22.41 18.55
CA ARG A 264 33.16 22.06 18.24
C ARG A 264 34.17 23.08 18.74
N ASN A 265 33.85 24.37 18.68
CA ASN A 265 34.75 25.44 19.13
C ASN A 265 34.68 25.70 20.64
N GLY A 266 33.82 24.99 21.39
CA GLY A 266 33.69 25.14 22.84
C GLY A 266 32.79 26.29 23.32
N THR A 267 32.31 27.17 22.44
CA THR A 267 31.47 28.33 22.86
C THR A 267 30.16 27.89 23.52
N MET A 268 29.55 26.80 23.06
CA MET A 268 28.37 26.21 23.70
C MET A 268 28.69 25.64 25.09
N HIS A 269 29.88 25.08 25.29
CA HIS A 269 30.29 24.53 26.58
C HIS A 269 30.41 25.64 27.63
N ASP A 270 30.97 26.78 27.26
CA ASP A 270 31.08 27.95 28.14
C ASP A 270 29.70 28.55 28.46
N LEU A 271 28.80 28.60 27.48
CA LEU A 271 27.41 29.06 27.68
C LEU A 271 26.62 28.12 28.61
N LEU A 272 26.74 26.81 28.40
CA LEU A 272 26.11 25.81 29.25
C LEU A 272 26.65 25.84 30.67
N ALA A 273 27.97 25.99 30.85
CA ALA A 273 28.59 26.14 32.16
C ALA A 273 28.04 27.37 32.91
N MET A 274 27.84 28.47 32.20
CA MET A 274 27.28 29.71 32.73
C MET A 274 25.82 29.58 33.15
N TRP A 275 24.99 28.83 32.41
CA TRP A 275 23.61 28.53 32.81
C TRP A 275 23.56 27.51 33.96
N ALA A 276 24.41 26.48 33.92
CA ALA A 276 24.54 25.44 34.93
C ALA A 276 24.98 25.99 36.30
N ALA A 277 25.59 27.18 36.33
CA ALA A 277 25.93 27.90 37.56
C ALA A 277 24.72 28.52 38.27
N ARG A 278 23.57 28.68 37.59
CA ARG A 278 22.38 29.37 38.13
C ARG A 278 21.18 28.46 38.35
N GLY A 279 21.08 27.36 37.63
CA GLY A 279 19.94 26.46 37.71
C GLY A 279 20.23 25.10 37.07
N PRO A 280 19.23 24.19 37.08
CA PRO A 280 19.37 22.87 36.51
C PRO A 280 19.42 22.94 34.98
N VAL A 281 20.50 22.41 34.40
CA VAL A 281 20.69 22.35 32.94
C VAL A 281 20.93 20.90 32.52
N ALA A 282 20.33 20.47 31.42
CA ALA A 282 20.63 19.18 30.80
C ALA A 282 20.67 19.32 29.28
N LEU A 283 21.49 18.47 28.66
CA LEU A 283 21.59 18.36 27.21
C LEU A 283 20.97 17.03 26.81
N LEU A 284 20.01 17.04 25.90
CA LEU A 284 19.41 15.87 25.29
C LEU A 284 20.04 15.65 23.93
N HIS A 285 20.87 14.62 23.81
CA HIS A 285 21.54 14.28 22.56
C HIS A 285 20.59 13.51 21.65
N THR A 286 20.40 13.97 20.42
CA THR A 286 19.46 13.33 19.48
C THR A 286 20.08 12.13 18.75
N LEU A 287 21.40 12.15 18.50
CA LEU A 287 22.14 10.99 18.00
C LEU A 287 22.31 9.92 19.09
N PRO A 288 22.36 8.64 18.71
CA PRO A 288 22.66 7.56 19.65
C PRO A 288 24.14 7.60 20.10
N PRO A 289 24.49 6.98 21.24
CA PRO A 289 25.80 7.10 21.86
C PRO A 289 26.99 6.75 20.96
N GLU A 290 26.80 5.80 20.04
CA GLU A 290 27.86 5.34 19.14
C GLU A 290 28.31 6.45 18.16
N LEU A 291 27.46 7.46 17.95
CA LEU A 291 27.73 8.58 17.03
C LEU A 291 28.13 9.88 17.77
N TRP A 292 28.23 9.87 19.11
CA TRP A 292 28.60 11.07 19.87
C TRP A 292 30.04 11.50 19.60
N GLU A 293 30.95 10.56 19.34
CA GLU A 293 32.34 10.88 19.03
C GLU A 293 32.50 11.75 17.78
N ALA A 294 31.61 11.57 16.80
CA ALA A 294 31.57 12.33 15.56
C ALA A 294 30.88 13.71 15.71
N SER A 295 30.22 13.95 16.84
CA SER A 295 29.57 15.22 17.16
C SER A 295 30.52 16.16 17.94
N GLY A 296 30.12 17.40 18.15
CA GLY A 296 30.81 18.33 19.05
C GLY A 296 30.41 18.18 20.52
N ILE A 297 29.65 17.14 20.88
CA ILE A 297 29.18 16.85 22.24
C ILE A 297 29.80 15.53 22.68
N HIS A 298 30.82 15.60 23.54
CA HIS A 298 31.43 14.44 24.17
C HIS A 298 31.00 14.35 25.62
N ALA A 299 30.78 13.14 26.13
CA ALA A 299 30.38 12.94 27.52
C ALA A 299 31.03 11.71 28.13
N GLU A 300 31.44 11.85 29.38
CA GLU A 300 32.07 10.77 30.17
C GLU A 300 31.19 10.47 31.38
N ARG A 301 31.14 9.22 31.83
CA ARG A 301 30.28 8.83 32.95
C ARG A 301 30.93 9.14 34.29
N TRP A 302 30.21 9.88 35.12
CA TRP A 302 30.63 10.25 36.47
C TRP A 302 29.48 10.04 37.45
N GLN A 303 29.82 9.82 38.73
CA GLN A 303 28.81 9.81 39.78
C GLN A 303 28.52 11.24 40.22
N ALA A 304 27.26 11.65 40.13
CA ALA A 304 26.79 12.95 40.56
C ALA A 304 25.90 12.82 41.79
N THR A 305 26.20 13.60 42.82
CA THR A 305 25.39 13.70 44.05
C THR A 305 24.93 15.14 44.23
N THR A 306 23.63 15.38 44.43
CA THR A 306 23.12 16.71 44.76
C THR A 306 22.65 16.80 46.20
N ARG A 307 22.95 17.92 46.87
CA ARG A 307 22.41 18.24 48.22
C ARG A 307 21.24 19.20 48.16
N ARG A 308 20.90 19.71 46.98
CA ARG A 308 19.81 20.68 46.76
C ARG A 308 18.84 20.18 45.69
N VAL A 309 17.57 20.18 46.05
CA VAL A 309 16.47 19.86 45.13
C VAL A 309 16.42 20.92 44.04
N GLY A 310 16.59 20.51 42.78
CA GLY A 310 16.62 21.39 41.59
C GLY A 310 17.65 22.52 41.66
N GLY A 311 18.74 22.32 42.42
CA GLY A 311 19.83 23.28 42.49
C GLY A 311 20.59 23.40 41.17
N ALA A 312 21.40 24.46 41.07
CA ALA A 312 22.38 24.64 40.00
C ALA A 312 23.29 23.40 39.89
N ASN A 313 23.64 22.98 38.68
CA ASN A 313 24.49 21.80 38.52
C ASN A 313 25.89 21.98 39.12
N THR A 314 26.37 23.22 39.26
CA THR A 314 27.61 23.53 39.98
C THR A 314 27.56 23.21 41.48
N SER A 315 26.37 22.94 42.03
CA SER A 315 26.22 22.46 43.40
C SER A 315 26.35 20.94 43.55
N TRP A 316 26.49 20.20 42.44
CA TRP A 316 26.69 18.75 42.47
C TRP A 316 28.11 18.41 42.88
N GLU A 317 28.23 17.37 43.69
CA GLU A 317 29.47 16.70 44.03
C GLU A 317 29.70 15.59 42.98
N ILE A 318 30.83 15.66 42.28
CA ILE A 318 31.17 14.76 41.18
C ILE A 318 32.34 13.89 41.62
N THR A 319 32.18 12.58 41.54
CA THR A 319 33.20 11.59 41.90
C THR A 319 33.35 10.56 40.79
N ASP A 320 34.57 10.03 40.63
CA ASP A 320 34.79 8.88 39.77
C ASP A 320 34.12 7.64 40.39
N ARG A 321 33.73 6.68 39.55
CA ARG A 321 33.05 5.45 39.98
C ARG A 321 33.95 4.53 40.80
N VAL A 322 35.25 4.52 40.50
CA VAL A 322 36.21 3.53 40.97
C VAL A 322 37.40 4.21 41.65
N LEU A 323 37.87 5.33 41.10
CA LEU A 323 39.06 6.01 41.57
C LEU A 323 38.75 6.96 42.74
N PRO A 324 39.63 7.03 43.75
CA PRO A 324 39.58 8.06 44.78
C PRO A 324 39.59 9.48 44.18
N PRO A 325 39.00 10.48 44.87
CA PRO A 325 38.93 11.87 44.38
C PRO A 325 40.30 12.48 44.03
N ASP A 326 41.36 12.06 44.73
CA ASP A 326 42.73 12.56 44.53
C ASP A 326 43.37 12.07 43.22
N LEU A 327 42.83 11.01 42.60
CA LEU A 327 43.37 10.39 41.39
C LEU A 327 42.55 10.69 40.13
N ALA A 328 41.29 11.13 40.28
CA ALA A 328 40.39 11.42 39.16
C ALA A 328 39.59 12.71 39.43
N GLU A 329 40.08 13.83 38.87
CA GLU A 329 39.43 15.12 38.97
C GLU A 329 38.52 15.38 37.74
N PHE A 330 37.28 15.79 38.01
CA PHE A 330 36.34 16.17 36.94
C PHE A 330 36.67 17.56 36.38
N THR A 331 37.15 17.61 35.13
CA THR A 331 37.53 18.86 34.43
C THR A 331 36.50 19.32 33.38
N GLY A 332 35.41 18.57 33.21
CA GLY A 332 34.34 18.85 32.26
C GLY A 332 33.38 19.96 32.70
N VAL A 333 32.27 20.07 31.99
CA VAL A 333 31.13 20.90 32.35
C VAL A 333 30.11 20.03 33.09
N ARG A 334 29.66 20.45 34.27
CA ARG A 334 28.66 19.70 35.06
C ARG A 334 27.27 19.81 34.41
N VAL A 335 27.10 19.28 33.21
CA VAL A 335 25.85 19.23 32.47
C VAL A 335 25.70 17.80 31.98
N PRO A 336 24.63 17.09 32.38
CA PRO A 336 24.42 15.73 31.93
C PRO A 336 23.99 15.71 30.47
N VAL A 337 24.53 14.76 29.71
CA VAL A 337 24.21 14.50 28.30
C VAL A 337 23.32 13.27 28.23
N LEU A 338 22.02 13.50 28.14
CA LEU A 338 20.99 12.48 28.24
C LEU A 338 20.57 11.98 26.85
N GLU A 339 20.33 10.69 26.75
CA GLU A 339 19.59 10.13 25.62
C GLU A 339 18.08 10.36 25.81
N PRO A 340 17.28 10.42 24.73
CA PRO A 340 15.82 10.53 24.79
C PRO A 340 15.15 9.21 25.22
N THR A 341 15.68 8.55 26.25
CA THR A 341 15.20 7.27 26.79
C THR A 341 14.65 7.43 28.20
N ALA A 342 13.71 6.56 28.58
CA ALA A 342 13.10 6.61 29.90
C ALA A 342 14.11 6.34 31.04
N ALA A 343 15.16 5.55 30.80
CA ALA A 343 16.19 5.29 31.80
C ALA A 343 17.01 6.55 32.11
N ALA A 344 17.61 7.18 31.09
CA ALA A 344 18.44 8.38 31.27
C ALA A 344 17.67 9.54 31.91
N LEU A 345 16.41 9.74 31.47
CA LEU A 345 15.55 10.78 32.04
C LEU A 345 15.10 10.49 33.47
N ARG A 346 14.92 9.21 33.85
CA ARG A 346 14.54 8.80 35.20
C ARG A 346 15.67 9.10 36.18
N ASP A 347 16.88 8.71 35.82
CA ASP A 347 18.09 8.87 36.62
C ASP A 347 18.36 10.36 36.89
N TRP A 348 18.26 11.19 35.84
CA TRP A 348 18.37 12.64 35.97
C TRP A 348 17.22 13.28 36.77
N ALA A 349 15.96 12.90 36.52
CA ALA A 349 14.82 13.43 37.27
C ALA A 349 14.87 13.05 38.75
N HIS A 350 15.33 11.84 39.07
CA HIS A 350 15.56 11.39 40.43
C HIS A 350 16.64 12.21 41.11
N LEU A 351 17.79 12.43 40.46
CA LEU A 351 18.85 13.28 40.97
C LEU A 351 18.31 14.67 41.32
N LEU A 352 17.56 15.32 40.42
CA LEU A 352 17.04 16.67 40.66
C LEU A 352 15.99 16.75 41.77
N ALA A 353 15.14 15.72 41.93
CA ALA A 353 14.01 15.75 42.85
C ALA A 353 14.37 15.29 44.28
N SER A 354 15.42 14.48 44.42
CA SER A 354 15.80 13.80 45.67
C SER A 354 17.12 14.35 46.22
N PRO A 355 17.10 15.11 47.34
CA PRO A 355 18.33 15.57 47.96
C PRO A 355 19.10 14.38 48.56
N GLY A 356 20.40 14.33 48.34
CA GLY A 356 21.28 13.22 48.76
C GLY A 356 21.27 12.02 47.81
N ALA A 357 20.56 12.08 46.68
CA ALA A 357 20.63 11.04 45.66
C ALA A 357 21.98 11.09 44.94
N THR A 358 22.58 9.91 44.76
CA THR A 358 23.77 9.69 43.93
C THR A 358 23.36 8.89 42.71
N VAL A 359 23.71 9.38 41.53
CA VAL A 359 23.33 8.79 40.24
C VAL A 359 24.53 8.84 39.29
N GLU A 360 24.74 7.77 38.52
CA GLU A 360 25.74 7.75 37.45
C GLU A 360 25.16 8.45 36.21
N LEU A 361 25.78 9.53 35.76
CA LEU A 361 25.34 10.27 34.58
C LEU A 361 26.53 10.58 33.65
N PRO A 362 26.34 10.50 32.33
CA PRO A 362 27.29 11.06 31.37
C PRO A 362 27.32 12.59 31.50
N LEU A 363 28.45 13.16 31.89
CA LEU A 363 28.66 14.59 32.01
C LEU A 363 29.47 15.12 30.83
N LEU A 364 29.11 16.31 30.37
CA LEU A 364 29.69 16.98 29.21
C LEU A 364 31.20 17.21 29.40
N ALA A 365 32.01 16.60 28.56
CA ALA A 365 33.45 16.83 28.49
C ALA A 365 33.74 18.16 27.77
N ARG A 366 34.89 18.77 28.04
CA ARG A 366 35.33 19.94 27.26
C ARG A 366 36.01 19.47 25.98
N PRO A 367 35.81 20.16 24.83
CA PRO A 367 36.48 19.80 23.60
C PRO A 367 38.00 19.96 23.76
N SER A 368 38.76 18.95 23.34
CA SER A 368 40.21 19.00 23.41
C SER A 368 40.76 20.04 22.43
N ARG A 369 41.54 21.02 22.90
CA ARG A 369 42.09 22.11 22.08
C ARG A 369 43.04 21.64 20.96
N TYR A 370 43.50 20.38 20.98
CA TYR A 370 44.48 19.81 20.07
C TYR A 370 43.89 18.90 18.97
N THR A 371 42.62 18.53 19.05
CA THR A 371 41.92 17.82 17.98
C THR A 371 41.08 18.82 17.20
N VAL A 372 41.77 19.73 16.49
CA VAL A 372 41.17 20.27 15.25
C VAL A 372 41.19 19.11 14.26
N VAL A 373 40.28 18.16 14.42
CA VAL A 373 39.88 17.32 13.28
C VAL A 373 39.43 18.32 12.24
N ALA A 374 40.18 18.38 11.14
CA ALA A 374 40.08 19.37 10.10
C ALA A 374 38.62 19.79 9.92
N ALA A 375 38.34 21.09 9.99
CA ALA A 375 37.06 21.62 9.57
C ALA A 375 36.75 20.94 8.23
N SER A 376 35.73 20.07 8.22
CA SER A 376 35.35 19.22 7.09
C SER A 376 34.81 20.05 5.94
N ARG A 377 35.65 20.96 5.43
CA ARG A 377 35.36 21.81 4.28
C ARG A 377 35.48 21.03 2.97
N ASP A 378 35.99 19.79 3.00
CA ASP A 378 36.12 18.92 1.84
C ASP A 378 35.72 17.45 2.09
N LEU A 379 34.72 17.15 2.94
CA LEU A 379 34.04 15.83 2.96
C LEU A 379 33.09 15.65 1.75
N ASN A 380 33.41 16.27 0.62
CA ASN A 380 32.63 16.17 -0.61
C ASN A 380 32.92 14.87 -1.38
N ASN A 381 33.73 13.99 -0.82
CA ASN A 381 34.20 12.80 -1.50
C ASN A 381 33.44 11.57 -1.01
N THR A 382 32.60 11.00 -1.89
CA THR A 382 31.80 9.78 -1.65
C THR A 382 32.64 8.62 -1.12
N GLN A 383 33.95 8.59 -1.43
CA GLN A 383 34.89 7.61 -0.92
C GLN A 383 35.15 7.75 0.59
N GLN A 384 35.32 8.98 1.10
CA GLN A 384 35.51 9.21 2.54
C GLN A 384 34.25 8.88 3.33
N PHE A 385 33.08 9.15 2.76
CA PHE A 385 31.83 8.71 3.36
C PHE A 385 31.71 7.18 3.37
N ARG A 386 32.08 6.50 2.28
CA ARG A 386 32.09 5.03 2.22
C ARG A 386 32.99 4.40 3.30
N ASP A 387 34.14 5.01 3.55
CA ASP A 387 35.12 4.49 4.52
C ASP A 387 34.70 4.75 5.97
N ALA A 388 33.84 5.74 6.23
CA ALA A 388 33.41 6.15 7.58
C ALA A 388 31.97 5.74 7.96
N ALA A 389 31.09 5.55 6.99
CA ALA A 389 29.67 5.25 7.22
C ALA A 389 29.42 3.77 7.47
N THR A 390 28.38 3.47 8.24
CA THR A 390 27.88 2.09 8.36
C THR A 390 27.42 1.55 6.99
N PRO A 391 27.53 0.23 6.73
CA PRO A 391 27.08 -0.36 5.46
C PRO A 391 25.60 -0.05 5.17
N GLU A 392 24.76 -0.03 6.20
CA GLU A 392 23.35 0.30 6.13
C GLU A 392 23.12 1.78 5.78
N ALA A 393 23.89 2.72 6.35
CA ALA A 393 23.83 4.13 5.98
C ALA A 393 24.32 4.37 4.54
N TYR A 394 25.37 3.66 4.11
CA TYR A 394 25.88 3.74 2.74
C TYR A 394 24.86 3.21 1.71
N ARG A 395 24.23 2.05 1.96
CA ARG A 395 23.10 1.58 1.12
C ARG A 395 21.93 2.54 1.15
N LEU A 396 21.57 3.09 2.33
CA LEU A 396 20.48 4.06 2.44
C LEU A 396 20.76 5.32 1.61
N ALA A 397 22.01 5.81 1.60
CA ALA A 397 22.42 6.94 0.77
C ALA A 397 22.18 6.67 -0.73
N ALA A 398 22.39 5.45 -1.21
CA ALA A 398 22.07 5.07 -2.60
C ALA A 398 20.58 5.13 -2.92
N HIS A 399 19.73 4.61 -2.03
CA HIS A 399 18.26 4.70 -2.18
C HIS A 399 17.75 6.14 -2.10
N LEU A 400 18.37 6.98 -1.26
CA LEU A 400 18.07 8.42 -1.20
C LEU A 400 18.53 9.14 -2.49
N ALA A 401 19.73 8.83 -2.99
CA ALA A 401 20.25 9.42 -4.22
C ALA A 401 19.38 9.10 -5.43
N ALA A 402 18.83 7.87 -5.50
CA ALA A 402 17.90 7.46 -6.55
C ALA A 402 16.64 8.32 -6.60
N VAL A 403 16.17 8.81 -5.46
CA VAL A 403 14.88 9.50 -5.30
C VAL A 403 15.05 11.02 -5.15
N SER A 404 16.27 11.53 -5.33
CA SER A 404 16.62 12.95 -5.20
C SER A 404 16.20 13.80 -6.41
N PRO A 405 15.81 15.09 -6.23
CA PRO A 405 15.81 15.88 -5.00
C PRO A 405 14.63 15.56 -4.06
N LEU A 406 14.84 15.65 -2.74
CA LEU A 406 13.92 15.12 -1.73
C LEU A 406 13.87 15.96 -0.44
N SER A 407 12.73 15.95 0.25
CA SER A 407 12.51 16.61 1.55
C SER A 407 12.62 15.61 2.71
N VAL A 408 12.69 16.09 3.97
CA VAL A 408 12.80 15.20 5.15
C VAL A 408 11.67 14.16 5.23
N PRO A 409 10.39 14.49 4.97
CA PRO A 409 9.33 13.47 4.90
C PRO A 409 9.57 12.39 3.84
N VAL A 410 10.13 12.76 2.68
CA VAL A 410 10.49 11.81 1.62
C VAL A 410 11.69 10.95 2.05
N MET A 411 12.68 11.52 2.73
CA MET A 411 13.77 10.73 3.34
C MET A 411 13.22 9.65 4.27
N ARG A 412 12.21 9.97 5.07
CA ARG A 412 11.57 9.02 5.98
C ARG A 412 10.73 7.97 5.25
N LEU A 413 10.12 8.30 4.10
CA LEU A 413 9.51 7.29 3.23
C LEU A 413 10.54 6.32 2.65
N VAL A 414 11.68 6.83 2.19
CA VAL A 414 12.77 5.98 1.70
C VAL A 414 13.27 5.08 2.83
N GLN A 415 13.46 5.64 4.02
CA GLN A 415 13.86 4.90 5.23
C GLN A 415 12.89 3.75 5.57
N THR A 416 11.58 3.91 5.35
CA THR A 416 10.60 2.85 5.63
C THR A 416 10.37 1.88 4.47
N ALA A 417 10.72 2.27 3.24
CA ALA A 417 10.53 1.46 2.04
C ALA A 417 11.68 0.49 1.75
N VAL A 418 12.86 0.71 2.32
CA VAL A 418 14.01 -0.19 2.16
C VAL A 418 13.77 -1.56 2.80
N PRO A 419 14.34 -2.66 2.27
CA PRO A 419 14.03 -4.03 2.72
C PRO A 419 14.66 -4.42 4.07
N TRP A 420 15.39 -3.53 4.74
CA TRP A 420 16.03 -3.78 6.04
C TRP A 420 15.56 -2.74 7.08
N PRO A 421 15.72 -2.99 8.39
CA PRO A 421 15.29 -2.06 9.43
C PRO A 421 16.22 -0.84 9.50
N ALA A 422 16.01 0.16 8.62
CA ALA A 422 16.77 1.40 8.64
C ALA A 422 16.31 2.30 9.80
N ARG A 423 17.24 2.64 10.70
CA ARG A 423 17.00 3.54 11.85
C ARG A 423 17.24 4.99 11.48
N THR A 424 16.71 5.92 12.28
CA THR A 424 16.97 7.36 12.08
C THR A 424 18.45 7.70 12.27
N ALA A 425 19.21 6.89 13.02
CA ALA A 425 20.66 6.98 13.11
C ALA A 425 21.35 6.85 11.73
N HIS A 426 20.95 5.86 10.91
CA HIS A 426 21.51 5.70 9.55
C HIS A 426 21.19 6.91 8.67
N LEU A 427 19.97 7.45 8.77
CA LEU A 427 19.61 8.66 8.03
C LEU A 427 20.40 9.89 8.50
N ALA A 428 20.66 9.98 9.81
CA ALA A 428 21.52 11.02 10.36
C ALA A 428 22.95 10.88 9.81
N GLU A 429 23.56 9.69 9.83
CA GLU A 429 24.89 9.46 9.24
C GLU A 429 25.01 9.98 7.81
N VAL A 430 24.02 9.73 6.93
CA VAL A 430 24.03 10.26 5.55
C VAL A 430 23.99 11.79 5.52
N PHE A 431 23.20 12.40 6.40
CA PHE A 431 23.07 13.87 6.49
C PHE A 431 24.34 14.51 7.07
N LEU A 432 24.98 13.84 8.03
CA LEU A 432 26.23 14.27 8.68
C LEU A 432 27.45 14.03 7.78
N GLY A 433 27.37 13.05 6.89
CA GLY A 433 28.40 12.70 5.92
C GLY A 433 28.65 13.75 4.83
N GLY A 434 27.86 14.83 4.78
CA GLY A 434 28.09 15.97 3.89
C GLY A 434 27.71 15.73 2.42
N LEU A 435 27.15 14.57 2.09
CA LEU A 435 26.73 14.20 0.73
C LEU A 435 25.49 14.96 0.25
N ILE A 436 24.65 15.39 1.19
CA ILE A 436 23.35 16.02 0.94
C ILE A 436 23.47 17.54 1.15
N ARG A 437 23.01 18.33 0.19
CA ARG A 437 23.04 19.80 0.26
C ARG A 437 21.65 20.42 0.07
N PRO A 438 21.37 21.58 0.69
CA PRO A 438 20.14 22.32 0.42
C PRO A 438 20.01 22.64 -1.08
N HIS A 439 18.82 22.40 -1.63
CA HIS A 439 18.47 22.64 -3.02
C HIS A 439 17.31 23.64 -3.10
N PRO A 440 17.32 24.60 -4.05
CA PRO A 440 16.25 25.58 -4.18
C PRO A 440 14.89 24.90 -4.40
N ALA A 441 13.89 25.36 -3.65
CA ALA A 441 12.56 24.79 -3.72
C ALA A 441 11.83 25.18 -5.04
N PRO A 442 10.96 24.30 -5.58
CA PRO A 442 10.19 24.54 -6.80
C PRO A 442 9.18 25.69 -6.76
N VAL A 443 8.82 26.20 -5.57
CA VAL A 443 7.83 27.26 -5.41
C VAL A 443 8.43 28.54 -4.84
N PRO A 444 7.95 29.72 -5.26
CA PRO A 444 8.25 30.97 -4.60
C PRO A 444 7.59 31.02 -3.21
N GLY A 445 8.37 31.20 -2.14
CA GLY A 445 7.88 31.46 -0.78
C GLY A 445 8.67 30.75 0.32
N PRO A 446 8.59 31.22 1.59
CA PRO A 446 9.24 30.56 2.72
C PRO A 446 8.54 29.23 3.02
N LEU A 447 9.21 28.11 2.74
CA LEU A 447 8.72 26.79 3.09
C LEU A 447 8.89 26.53 4.60
N PRO A 448 7.98 25.76 5.24
CA PRO A 448 8.24 25.22 6.57
C PRO A 448 9.57 24.45 6.58
N ALA A 449 10.35 24.56 7.65
CA ALA A 449 11.71 24.03 7.69
C ALA A 449 11.83 22.53 7.36
N LYS A 450 10.84 21.71 7.75
CA LYS A 450 10.75 20.29 7.40
C LYS A 450 10.57 20.00 5.90
N HIS A 451 10.21 21.01 5.10
CA HIS A 451 9.98 20.91 3.66
C HIS A 451 11.11 21.54 2.85
N LEU A 452 12.23 21.88 3.50
CA LEU A 452 13.46 22.19 2.77
C LEU A 452 13.83 21.00 1.88
N VAL A 453 14.15 21.31 0.63
CA VAL A 453 14.51 20.34 -0.38
C VAL A 453 16.02 20.16 -0.34
N PHE A 454 16.45 18.92 -0.47
CA PHE A 454 17.86 18.55 -0.48
C PHE A 454 18.19 17.72 -1.72
N ASP A 455 19.43 17.85 -2.18
CA ASP A 455 19.94 17.07 -3.29
C ASP A 455 21.40 16.64 -3.08
N PHE A 456 21.80 15.59 -3.78
CA PHE A 456 23.18 15.11 -3.84
C PHE A 456 23.93 15.80 -5.00
N SER A 457 25.26 15.88 -4.94
CA SER A 457 26.04 16.28 -6.12
C SER A 457 25.96 15.19 -7.21
N ASP A 458 26.07 15.57 -8.48
CA ASP A 458 26.00 14.61 -9.60
C ASP A 458 27.09 13.51 -9.50
N GLU A 459 28.28 13.89 -9.01
CA GLU A 459 29.39 12.98 -8.71
C GLU A 459 29.06 11.99 -7.57
N SER A 460 28.36 12.45 -6.53
CA SER A 460 27.94 11.56 -5.43
C SER A 460 26.85 10.61 -5.89
N LYS A 461 25.88 11.09 -6.69
CA LYS A 461 24.81 10.26 -7.26
C LYS A 461 25.38 9.15 -8.12
N SER A 462 26.40 9.44 -8.95
CA SER A 462 26.93 8.42 -9.84
C SER A 462 27.53 7.24 -9.09
N VAL A 463 28.36 7.52 -8.07
CA VAL A 463 29.01 6.51 -7.24
C VAL A 463 28.00 5.75 -6.37
N LEU A 464 27.03 6.45 -5.77
CA LEU A 464 26.06 5.83 -4.88
C LEU A 464 25.07 4.92 -5.63
N LEU A 465 24.65 5.29 -6.84
CA LEU A 465 23.74 4.46 -7.63
C LEU A 465 24.37 3.15 -8.10
N ASP A 466 25.70 3.12 -8.23
CA ASP A 466 26.45 1.90 -8.59
C ASP A 466 26.70 0.99 -7.37
N ALA A 467 26.44 1.46 -6.15
CA ALA A 467 26.67 0.72 -4.90
C ALA A 467 25.58 -0.33 -4.57
N VAL A 468 24.41 -0.24 -5.21
CA VAL A 468 23.25 -1.10 -4.91
C VAL A 468 22.69 -1.69 -6.21
N PRO A 469 22.21 -2.96 -6.21
CA PRO A 469 21.60 -3.55 -7.39
C PRO A 469 20.43 -2.72 -7.94
N GLN A 470 20.39 -2.55 -9.26
CA GLN A 470 19.41 -1.71 -9.95
C GLN A 470 17.97 -2.14 -9.69
N ALA A 471 17.72 -3.46 -9.64
CA ALA A 471 16.40 -4.01 -9.33
C ALA A 471 15.91 -3.59 -7.94
N GLU A 472 16.81 -3.44 -6.98
CA GLU A 472 16.50 -3.00 -5.63
C GLU A 472 16.13 -1.50 -5.62
N LEU A 473 16.92 -0.65 -6.29
CA LEU A 473 16.65 0.78 -6.40
C LEU A 473 15.30 1.06 -7.09
N LEU A 474 14.99 0.32 -8.15
CA LEU A 474 13.71 0.41 -8.86
C LEU A 474 12.54 -0.05 -7.98
N LYS A 475 12.71 -1.14 -7.22
CA LYS A 475 11.69 -1.65 -6.29
C LYS A 475 11.37 -0.63 -5.20
N THR A 476 12.39 -0.03 -4.56
CA THR A 476 12.21 1.02 -3.55
C THR A 476 11.54 2.26 -4.15
N SER A 477 11.99 2.71 -5.32
CA SER A 477 11.42 3.88 -6.00
C SER A 477 9.94 3.68 -6.36
N ARG A 478 9.57 2.50 -6.88
CA ARG A 478 8.17 2.14 -7.15
C ARG A 478 7.35 2.11 -5.86
N SER A 479 7.85 1.45 -4.81
CA SER A 479 7.18 1.40 -3.49
C SER A 479 6.87 2.79 -2.94
N ILE A 480 7.78 3.76 -3.12
CA ILE A 480 7.58 5.14 -2.67
C ILE A 480 6.55 5.86 -3.54
N GLY A 481 6.62 5.70 -4.88
CA GLY A 481 5.65 6.27 -5.82
C GLY A 481 4.21 5.87 -5.46
N LEU A 482 3.99 4.58 -5.22
CA LEU A 482 2.69 4.02 -4.83
C LEU A 482 2.19 4.53 -3.49
N ARG A 483 3.11 4.65 -2.51
CA ARG A 483 2.75 5.14 -1.19
C ARG A 483 2.35 6.61 -1.24
N LEU A 484 2.99 7.40 -2.10
CA LEU A 484 2.63 8.80 -2.34
C LEU A 484 1.27 8.91 -3.08
N GLU A 485 1.01 8.05 -4.07
CA GLU A 485 -0.27 7.99 -4.78
C GLU A 485 -1.44 7.63 -3.87
N GLN A 486 -1.29 6.65 -2.98
CA GLN A 486 -2.30 6.29 -1.96
C GLN A 486 -2.64 7.44 -1.00
N LEU A 487 -1.73 8.39 -0.84
CA LEU A 487 -1.88 9.53 0.08
C LEU A 487 -2.35 10.80 -0.64
N ALA A 488 -2.44 10.79 -1.98
CA ALA A 488 -2.96 11.89 -2.77
C ALA A 488 -4.49 12.02 -2.56
N GLY A 489 -4.95 13.23 -2.21
CA GLY A 489 -6.38 13.55 -2.05
C GLY A 489 -6.90 13.61 -0.60
N ASN A 490 -6.07 13.34 0.42
CA ASN A 490 -6.55 13.14 1.81
C ASN A 490 -6.04 14.15 2.88
N SER A 491 -5.33 15.25 2.57
CA SER A 491 -4.85 16.17 3.62
C SER A 491 -4.30 17.55 3.12
N PRO A 492 -4.40 18.64 3.92
CA PRO A 492 -4.11 20.03 3.49
C PRO A 492 -2.71 20.66 3.76
N ASP A 493 -1.57 19.95 3.84
CA ASP A 493 -0.22 20.57 4.02
C ASP A 493 0.85 19.97 3.07
N PHE A 494 1.81 20.77 2.54
CA PHE A 494 2.63 20.53 1.32
C PHE A 494 4.13 20.94 1.40
N PRO A 495 5.14 20.43 0.60
CA PRO A 495 5.11 19.45 -0.51
C PRO A 495 6.06 18.22 -0.50
N ALA A 496 5.55 17.08 -0.97
CA ALA A 496 6.20 16.26 -2.00
C ALA A 496 5.36 16.40 -3.30
N TRP A 497 5.99 16.41 -4.47
CA TRP A 497 5.34 16.81 -5.73
C TRP A 497 4.98 15.62 -6.61
N LEU A 498 3.69 15.26 -6.59
CA LEU A 498 3.09 14.34 -7.55
C LEU A 498 2.35 15.18 -8.62
N ALA A 499 2.65 14.97 -9.90
CA ALA A 499 1.86 15.55 -10.97
C ALA A 499 0.47 14.92 -10.97
N HIS A 500 -0.57 15.73 -10.85
CA HIS A 500 -1.96 15.25 -10.84
C HIS A 500 -2.84 16.26 -11.59
N PRO A 501 -3.69 15.81 -12.53
CA PRO A 501 -4.49 16.69 -13.38
C PRO A 501 -5.39 17.66 -12.58
N ASP A 502 -5.87 17.23 -11.42
CA ASP A 502 -6.71 18.03 -10.50
C ASP A 502 -5.93 18.82 -9.41
N GLY A 503 -4.61 19.01 -9.56
CA GLY A 503 -3.79 19.69 -8.56
C GLY A 503 -3.99 21.22 -8.48
N ASN A 504 -3.91 21.79 -7.28
CA ASN A 504 -4.11 23.23 -7.08
C ASN A 504 -2.81 24.06 -7.20
N ALA A 505 -1.63 23.41 -7.22
CA ALA A 505 -0.32 24.07 -7.27
C ALA A 505 0.33 23.96 -8.66
N GLN A 506 1.00 25.02 -9.13
CA GLN A 506 1.65 25.09 -10.44
C GLN A 506 3.17 24.85 -10.36
N LEU A 507 3.70 23.90 -11.15
CA LEU A 507 5.13 23.58 -11.24
C LEU A 507 5.81 24.26 -12.44
N PRO A 508 7.02 24.83 -12.30
CA PRO A 508 7.85 25.31 -13.41
C PRO A 508 8.30 24.18 -14.36
N VAL A 509 8.37 24.46 -15.66
CA VAL A 509 8.72 23.49 -16.74
C VAL A 509 10.12 22.85 -16.57
N SER A 510 11.01 23.47 -15.79
CA SER A 510 12.38 22.99 -15.54
C SER A 510 12.47 21.82 -14.56
N GLN A 511 11.39 21.46 -13.86
CA GLN A 511 11.40 20.38 -12.86
C GLN A 511 10.43 19.26 -13.22
N SER A 512 10.94 18.02 -13.18
CA SER A 512 10.21 16.83 -13.60
C SER A 512 9.56 16.13 -12.40
N PRO A 513 8.33 15.58 -12.52
CA PRO A 513 7.62 14.91 -11.42
C PRO A 513 8.34 13.63 -10.97
N PHE A 514 8.02 13.09 -9.79
CA PHE A 514 8.64 11.85 -9.25
C PHE A 514 8.58 10.65 -10.22
N THR A 515 7.57 10.59 -11.10
CA THR A 515 7.46 9.60 -12.19
C THR A 515 8.55 9.72 -13.27
N SER A 516 9.34 10.81 -13.25
CA SER A 516 10.53 10.99 -14.09
C SER A 516 11.81 10.38 -13.51
N VAL A 517 11.80 9.98 -12.23
CA VAL A 517 12.93 9.31 -11.57
C VAL A 517 13.16 7.94 -12.21
N GLU A 518 12.08 7.19 -12.45
CA GLU A 518 12.14 5.92 -13.18
C GLU A 518 12.66 6.14 -14.60
N ARG A 519 12.19 7.18 -15.31
CA ARG A 519 12.74 7.53 -16.63
C ARG A 519 14.22 7.90 -16.59
N ARG A 520 14.70 8.66 -15.61
CA ARG A 520 16.11 9.07 -15.50
C ARG A 520 17.04 7.89 -15.16
N LEU A 521 16.58 6.96 -14.32
CA LEU A 521 17.24 5.68 -14.07
C LEU A 521 17.24 4.82 -15.35
N LEU A 522 16.09 4.66 -16.02
CA LEU A 522 15.96 3.89 -17.26
C LEU A 522 16.83 4.45 -18.40
N THR A 523 16.86 5.78 -18.61
CA THR A 523 17.71 6.45 -19.61
C THR A 523 19.19 6.25 -19.32
N ARG A 524 19.61 6.25 -18.05
CA ARG A 524 21.00 5.99 -17.64
C ARG A 524 21.42 4.53 -17.82
N PHE A 525 20.48 3.60 -17.74
CA PHE A 525 20.72 2.17 -17.96
C PHE A 525 20.57 1.73 -19.42
N GLY A 526 20.56 2.68 -20.37
CA GLY A 526 20.54 2.38 -21.80
C GLY A 526 19.16 1.98 -22.35
N VAL A 527 18.10 2.12 -21.55
CA VAL A 527 16.73 1.95 -22.01
C VAL A 527 16.28 3.29 -22.61
N SER A 528 16.29 3.36 -23.94
CA SER A 528 15.68 4.48 -24.68
C SER A 528 14.18 4.46 -24.48
N VAL A 529 13.70 5.24 -23.51
CA VAL A 529 12.31 5.69 -23.47
C VAL A 529 12.28 6.96 -24.31
N ASP A 530 11.46 6.98 -25.36
CA ASP A 530 11.37 8.10 -26.31
C ASP A 530 11.41 9.47 -25.60
N GLY A 531 12.26 10.35 -26.14
CA GLY A 531 12.87 11.47 -25.44
C GLY A 531 11.92 12.56 -24.89
N PRO A 532 12.46 13.51 -24.10
CA PRO A 532 11.67 14.62 -23.55
C PRO A 532 11.07 15.48 -24.66
N PRO A 533 9.88 16.09 -24.47
CA PRO A 533 9.27 16.94 -25.48
C PRO A 533 10.12 18.21 -25.61
N ALA A 534 10.98 18.23 -26.63
CA ALA A 534 11.65 19.44 -27.05
C ALA A 534 10.58 20.45 -27.48
N ALA A 535 10.64 21.66 -26.91
CA ALA A 535 9.85 22.78 -27.35
C ALA A 535 10.13 23.05 -28.83
N LEU A 536 9.22 22.59 -29.70
CA LEU A 536 9.23 22.92 -31.12
C LEU A 536 9.03 24.43 -31.25
N LYS A 537 10.10 25.11 -31.66
CA LYS A 537 9.97 26.34 -32.44
C LYS A 537 9.20 25.98 -33.71
N PRO A 538 8.21 26.78 -34.12
CA PRO A 538 7.51 26.53 -35.37
C PRO A 538 8.51 26.81 -36.49
N THR A 539 8.92 25.76 -37.18
CA THR A 539 9.46 25.89 -38.54
C THR A 539 8.56 25.04 -39.40
N GLU A 540 7.93 25.73 -40.34
CA GLU A 540 6.98 25.20 -41.30
C GLU A 540 7.61 24.06 -42.11
N GLN A 541 6.72 23.19 -42.61
CA GLN A 541 6.91 22.16 -43.64
C GLN A 541 7.14 20.72 -43.11
N GLY A 542 6.07 19.93 -43.25
CA GLY A 542 6.06 18.49 -43.03
C GLY A 542 4.76 18.01 -42.38
N THR A 543 3.65 18.13 -43.10
CA THR A 543 2.32 17.62 -42.71
C THR A 543 2.39 16.18 -42.21
N PRO A 544 1.88 15.82 -41.01
CA PRO A 544 1.56 14.44 -40.69
C PRO A 544 0.13 14.16 -41.14
N ALA A 545 0.00 13.46 -42.26
CA ALA A 545 -1.19 12.70 -42.58
C ALA A 545 -0.72 11.27 -42.88
N ALA A 546 -1.20 10.29 -42.12
CA ALA A 546 -1.36 8.91 -42.61
C ALA A 546 -2.27 8.13 -41.66
N GLY A 547 -3.44 7.75 -42.20
CA GLY A 547 -4.27 6.67 -41.68
C GLY A 547 -3.72 5.29 -42.12
N PRO A 548 -4.58 4.25 -42.19
CA PRO A 548 -4.24 2.85 -41.97
C PRO A 548 -3.57 2.10 -43.14
N ASP A 549 -2.62 2.71 -43.86
CA ASP A 549 -1.92 2.06 -44.99
C ASP A 549 -0.39 2.22 -44.90
N ASP A 550 0.23 1.39 -44.06
CA ASP A 550 1.64 1.50 -43.65
C ASP A 550 2.64 0.87 -44.66
N TRP A 551 2.26 0.72 -45.94
CA TRP A 551 3.13 0.18 -47.00
C TRP A 551 3.90 1.30 -47.70
N LYS A 552 5.23 1.19 -47.75
CA LYS A 552 6.08 2.13 -48.50
C LYS A 552 6.19 1.69 -49.97
N PRO A 553 6.38 2.63 -50.92
CA PRO A 553 6.67 2.27 -52.30
C PRO A 553 7.98 1.46 -52.38
N LEU A 554 8.07 0.60 -53.39
CA LEU A 554 9.31 -0.14 -53.71
C LEU A 554 10.44 0.86 -54.01
N THR A 555 11.66 0.50 -53.63
CA THR A 555 12.88 1.23 -53.97
C THR A 555 13.60 0.57 -55.14
N ASP A 556 14.54 1.28 -55.76
CA ASP A 556 15.31 0.78 -56.92
C ASP A 556 16.13 -0.49 -56.61
N GLU A 557 16.40 -0.76 -55.33
CA GLU A 557 17.10 -1.97 -54.85
C GLU A 557 16.14 -3.15 -54.60
N ASP A 558 14.82 -2.95 -54.63
CA ASP A 558 13.84 -4.02 -54.40
C ASP A 558 13.48 -4.74 -55.71
N PRO A 559 13.33 -6.08 -55.70
CA PRO A 559 12.86 -6.82 -56.87
C PRO A 559 11.42 -6.41 -57.24
N ARG A 560 11.11 -6.32 -58.53
CA ARG A 560 9.73 -6.07 -58.99
C ARG A 560 8.86 -7.32 -58.98
N GLU A 561 9.48 -8.48 -59.13
CA GLU A 561 8.84 -9.79 -59.12
C GLU A 561 9.66 -10.74 -58.25
N LEU A 562 8.97 -11.56 -57.46
CA LEU A 562 9.55 -12.64 -56.67
C LEU A 562 8.72 -13.90 -56.91
N GLY A 563 9.30 -14.88 -57.60
CA GLY A 563 8.55 -16.06 -58.04
C GLY A 563 7.37 -15.68 -58.93
N PRO A 564 6.17 -16.25 -58.74
CA PRO A 564 4.98 -15.90 -59.52
C PRO A 564 4.28 -14.60 -59.05
N TYR A 565 4.88 -13.85 -58.12
CA TYR A 565 4.25 -12.69 -57.48
C TYR A 565 4.87 -11.37 -57.94
N ALA A 566 4.03 -10.46 -58.44
CA ALA A 566 4.43 -9.08 -58.72
C ALA A 566 4.31 -8.21 -57.47
N LEU A 567 5.39 -7.53 -57.06
CA LEU A 567 5.45 -6.75 -55.82
C LEU A 567 4.87 -5.34 -56.01
N ARG A 568 4.15 -4.84 -55.01
CA ARG A 568 3.47 -3.54 -55.04
C ARG A 568 3.91 -2.58 -53.93
N GLY A 569 4.32 -3.11 -52.78
CA GLY A 569 4.70 -2.32 -51.62
C GLY A 569 5.71 -3.06 -50.74
N ARG A 570 6.48 -2.30 -49.95
CA ARG A 570 7.48 -2.82 -49.02
C ARG A 570 7.24 -2.36 -47.58
N ARG A 571 7.60 -3.23 -46.64
CA ARG A 571 7.72 -2.94 -45.21
C ARG A 571 9.01 -3.54 -44.69
N ARG A 572 9.82 -2.72 -44.02
CA ARG A 572 11.11 -3.16 -43.47
C ARG A 572 10.91 -3.69 -42.05
N GLY A 573 11.16 -4.96 -41.83
CA GLY A 573 11.17 -5.60 -40.51
C GLY A 573 12.56 -5.57 -39.85
N ARG A 574 12.62 -6.09 -38.62
CA ARG A 574 13.87 -6.15 -37.84
C ARG A 574 14.93 -7.03 -38.52
N ARG A 575 14.54 -8.21 -39.01
CA ARG A 575 15.45 -9.20 -39.64
C ARG A 575 15.06 -9.58 -41.08
N THR A 576 13.84 -9.26 -41.50
CA THR A 576 13.31 -9.55 -42.85
C THR A 576 12.76 -8.28 -43.50
N VAL A 577 12.62 -8.30 -44.82
CA VAL A 577 11.80 -7.35 -45.57
C VAL A 577 10.51 -8.09 -45.96
N VAL A 578 9.39 -7.43 -45.75
CA VAL A 578 8.07 -7.94 -46.13
C VAL A 578 7.61 -7.16 -47.36
N TYR A 579 7.13 -7.87 -48.36
CA TYR A 579 6.57 -7.28 -49.57
C TYR A 579 5.10 -7.67 -49.71
N GLN A 580 4.30 -6.74 -50.21
CA GLN A 580 2.95 -7.03 -50.68
C GLN A 580 3.06 -7.44 -52.15
N GLY A 581 2.56 -8.62 -52.52
CA GLY A 581 2.60 -9.13 -53.88
C GLY A 581 1.23 -9.62 -54.35
N THR A 582 1.07 -9.73 -55.67
CA THR A 582 -0.13 -10.30 -56.29
C THR A 582 0.22 -11.35 -57.33
N THR A 583 -0.55 -12.43 -57.40
CA THR A 583 -0.44 -13.44 -58.47
C THR A 583 -1.00 -12.92 -59.80
N ALA A 584 -0.79 -13.66 -60.88
CA ALA A 584 -1.40 -13.37 -62.19
C ALA A 584 -2.94 -13.41 -62.16
N GLN A 585 -3.52 -14.13 -61.19
CA GLN A 585 -4.96 -14.20 -60.90
C GLN A 585 -5.43 -13.09 -59.96
N ASN A 586 -4.56 -12.12 -59.63
CA ASN A 586 -4.82 -10.98 -58.74
C ASN A 586 -5.16 -11.37 -57.29
N GLU A 587 -4.69 -12.54 -56.83
CA GLU A 587 -4.76 -12.94 -55.42
C GLU A 587 -3.63 -12.27 -54.64
N MET A 588 -3.96 -11.68 -53.49
CA MET A 588 -2.97 -11.02 -52.64
C MET A 588 -2.14 -12.02 -51.84
N ALA A 589 -0.83 -11.83 -51.83
CA ALA A 589 0.11 -12.57 -51.01
C ALA A 589 1.05 -11.60 -50.28
N VAL A 590 1.50 -12.01 -49.09
CA VAL A 590 2.54 -11.34 -48.34
C VAL A 590 3.81 -12.17 -48.48
N LEU A 591 4.87 -11.57 -49.03
CA LEU A 591 6.15 -12.24 -49.24
C LEU A 591 7.16 -11.79 -48.19
N ARG A 592 7.95 -12.73 -47.66
CA ARG A 592 9.04 -12.46 -46.72
C ARG A 592 10.38 -12.87 -47.30
N VAL A 593 11.36 -11.98 -47.18
CA VAL A 593 12.72 -12.13 -47.70
C VAL A 593 13.71 -11.73 -46.60
N PRO A 594 14.87 -12.39 -46.42
CA PRO A 594 15.85 -11.95 -45.43
C PRO A 594 16.41 -10.60 -45.81
N ARG A 595 16.80 -9.80 -44.82
CA ARG A 595 17.44 -8.51 -45.06
C ARG A 595 18.83 -8.70 -45.70
N PRO A 596 19.12 -8.03 -46.83
CA PRO A 596 20.40 -8.18 -47.52
C PRO A 596 21.58 -7.58 -46.73
N ASP A 597 21.30 -6.67 -45.81
CA ASP A 597 22.28 -6.00 -44.96
C ASP A 597 22.65 -6.76 -43.67
N LEU A 598 22.13 -7.98 -43.50
CA LEU A 598 22.39 -8.84 -42.33
C LEU A 598 23.13 -10.14 -42.71
N PRO A 599 23.78 -10.84 -41.75
CA PRO A 599 24.57 -12.04 -42.06
C PRO A 599 23.76 -13.14 -42.77
N ALA A 600 24.41 -13.88 -43.67
CA ALA A 600 23.80 -14.96 -44.45
C ALA A 600 23.09 -16.03 -43.60
N ALA A 601 23.49 -16.20 -42.34
CA ALA A 601 22.83 -17.08 -41.37
C ALA A 601 21.33 -16.74 -41.17
N ASN A 602 20.91 -15.49 -41.41
CA ASN A 602 19.51 -15.07 -41.31
C ASN A 602 18.61 -15.62 -42.42
N ALA A 603 19.17 -16.12 -43.52
CA ALA A 603 18.41 -16.82 -44.56
C ALA A 603 17.68 -18.04 -44.00
N ARG A 604 18.32 -18.75 -43.05
CA ARG A 604 17.75 -19.92 -42.38
C ARG A 604 16.51 -19.62 -41.52
N LEU A 605 16.24 -18.35 -41.20
CA LEU A 605 15.03 -17.96 -40.48
C LEU A 605 13.77 -18.04 -41.37
N ILE A 606 13.93 -17.87 -42.69
CA ILE A 606 12.82 -18.07 -43.65
C ILE A 606 12.49 -19.56 -43.78
N GLU A 607 13.50 -20.44 -43.71
CA GLU A 607 13.30 -21.89 -43.67
C GLU A 607 12.51 -22.32 -42.43
N VAL A 608 12.86 -21.77 -41.25
CA VAL A 608 12.12 -22.01 -40.00
C VAL A 608 10.69 -21.53 -40.10
N GLU A 609 10.46 -20.31 -40.59
CA GLU A 609 9.11 -19.75 -40.72
C GLU A 609 8.25 -20.58 -41.71
N ALA A 610 8.82 -21.02 -42.83
CA ALA A 610 8.14 -21.89 -43.78
C ALA A 610 7.71 -23.23 -43.15
N GLU A 611 8.61 -23.86 -42.39
CA GLU A 611 8.34 -25.12 -41.67
C GLU A 611 7.22 -24.93 -40.63
N VAL A 612 7.26 -23.83 -39.86
CA VAL A 612 6.23 -23.48 -38.87
C VAL A 612 4.86 -23.30 -39.55
N LEU A 613 4.78 -22.51 -40.62
CA LEU A 613 3.52 -22.26 -41.34
C LEU A 613 2.96 -23.55 -41.97
N THR A 614 3.85 -24.44 -42.42
CA THR A 614 3.47 -25.75 -42.97
C THR A 614 2.80 -26.62 -41.91
N ARG A 615 3.43 -26.74 -40.72
CA ARG A 615 2.89 -27.55 -39.62
C ARG A 615 1.60 -26.99 -39.03
N LEU A 616 1.48 -25.67 -38.94
CA LEU A 616 0.26 -25.03 -38.44
C LEU A 616 -0.88 -25.06 -39.45
N SER A 617 -0.59 -25.17 -40.76
CA SER A 617 -1.59 -25.36 -41.82
C SER A 617 -2.77 -24.36 -41.74
N GLY A 618 -2.48 -23.09 -41.45
CA GLY A 618 -3.48 -22.03 -41.31
C GLY A 618 -4.20 -21.95 -39.95
N GLN A 619 -3.90 -22.85 -39.00
CA GLN A 619 -4.46 -22.79 -37.64
C GLN A 619 -3.68 -21.77 -36.80
N TYR A 620 -4.35 -20.68 -36.41
CA TYR A 620 -3.76 -19.58 -35.65
C TYR A 620 -2.51 -18.93 -36.28
N ALA A 621 -2.26 -19.18 -37.58
CA ALA A 621 -1.15 -18.65 -38.34
C ALA A 621 -1.57 -18.43 -39.80
N PRO A 622 -0.89 -17.55 -40.57
CA PRO A 622 -1.19 -17.37 -41.99
C PRO A 622 -1.06 -18.69 -42.79
N ALA A 623 -1.92 -18.90 -43.78
CA ALA A 623 -1.75 -20.02 -44.69
C ALA A 623 -0.52 -19.79 -45.59
N LEU A 624 0.33 -20.82 -45.74
CA LEU A 624 1.46 -20.77 -46.65
C LEU A 624 0.98 -20.99 -48.09
N TYR A 625 1.31 -20.06 -48.99
CA TYR A 625 0.96 -20.16 -50.42
C TYR A 625 2.09 -20.74 -51.27
N GLY A 626 3.34 -20.51 -50.89
CA GLY A 626 4.49 -21.06 -51.61
C GLY A 626 5.82 -20.60 -51.02
N THR A 627 6.90 -21.28 -51.39
CA THR A 627 8.27 -20.96 -50.94
C THR A 627 9.27 -21.17 -52.07
N ALA A 628 10.40 -20.47 -51.99
CA ALA A 628 11.62 -20.81 -52.72
C ALA A 628 12.82 -20.55 -51.80
N LEU A 629 13.19 -21.58 -51.04
CA LEU A 629 14.25 -21.52 -50.04
C LEU A 629 15.66 -21.58 -50.65
N ASP A 630 15.80 -22.12 -51.87
CA ASP A 630 17.06 -22.17 -52.62
C ASP A 630 17.29 -20.92 -53.50
N ALA A 631 16.34 -19.98 -53.53
CA ALA A 631 16.46 -18.76 -54.32
C ALA A 631 17.43 -17.76 -53.67
N ALA A 632 17.99 -16.85 -54.46
CA ALA A 632 18.87 -15.77 -53.99
C ALA A 632 18.23 -14.39 -54.27
N PRO A 633 17.57 -13.74 -53.29
CA PRO A 633 17.39 -14.16 -51.89
C PRO A 633 16.23 -15.17 -51.70
N PRO A 634 16.26 -15.99 -50.62
CA PRO A 634 15.20 -16.96 -50.36
C PRO A 634 13.92 -16.27 -49.90
N TRP A 635 12.77 -16.84 -50.24
CA TRP A 635 11.49 -16.22 -49.93
C TRP A 635 10.40 -17.24 -49.59
N LEU A 636 9.42 -16.78 -48.81
CA LEU A 636 8.15 -17.45 -48.60
C LEU A 636 7.00 -16.49 -48.92
N ALA A 637 5.88 -17.02 -49.37
CA ALA A 637 4.64 -16.32 -49.66
C ALA A 637 3.51 -16.90 -48.79
N MET A 638 2.79 -16.04 -48.11
CA MET A 638 1.71 -16.41 -47.18
C MET A 638 0.46 -15.54 -47.40
N ALA A 639 -0.67 -16.01 -46.90
CA ALA A 639 -1.91 -15.26 -46.88
C ALA A 639 -1.75 -13.93 -46.12
N PRO A 640 -2.39 -12.84 -46.57
CA PRO A 640 -2.46 -11.61 -45.78
C PRO A 640 -3.23 -11.88 -44.48
N ILE A 641 -2.74 -11.31 -43.38
CA ILE A 641 -3.49 -11.30 -42.12
C ILE A 641 -4.54 -10.20 -42.26
N ALA A 642 -5.78 -10.60 -42.56
CA ALA A 642 -6.90 -9.70 -42.76
C ALA A 642 -8.19 -10.32 -42.17
N ASP A 643 -9.15 -9.47 -41.86
CA ASP A 643 -10.48 -9.92 -41.44
C ASP A 643 -11.34 -10.22 -42.68
N ALA A 644 -12.20 -11.24 -42.60
CA ALA A 644 -13.05 -11.67 -43.72
C ALA A 644 -14.01 -10.55 -44.18
N ASP A 645 -14.46 -9.71 -43.24
CA ASP A 645 -15.39 -8.61 -43.49
C ASP A 645 -14.68 -7.30 -43.90
N THR A 646 -13.38 -7.16 -43.64
CA THR A 646 -12.57 -5.99 -43.99
C THR A 646 -11.19 -6.42 -44.52
N PRO A 647 -11.13 -7.00 -45.74
CA PRO A 647 -9.91 -7.61 -46.29
C PRO A 647 -8.77 -6.61 -46.54
N ASP A 648 -9.09 -5.32 -46.67
CA ASP A 648 -8.12 -4.25 -46.95
C ASP A 648 -7.55 -3.60 -45.68
N ALA A 649 -8.10 -3.88 -44.50
CA ALA A 649 -7.65 -3.29 -43.24
C ALA A 649 -6.73 -4.24 -42.47
N GLN A 650 -5.56 -3.75 -42.04
CA GLN A 650 -4.69 -4.54 -41.18
C GLN A 650 -5.32 -4.68 -39.79
N PRO A 651 -5.53 -5.91 -39.28
CA PRO A 651 -6.09 -6.11 -37.95
C PRO A 651 -5.13 -5.58 -36.88
N PRO A 652 -5.67 -5.03 -35.78
CA PRO A 652 -4.85 -4.47 -34.72
C PRO A 652 -4.06 -5.56 -33.98
N ARG A 653 -2.87 -5.19 -33.51
CA ARG A 653 -2.13 -6.04 -32.57
C ARG A 653 -2.74 -5.96 -31.17
N LEU A 654 -2.54 -7.00 -30.37
CA LEU A 654 -3.01 -7.00 -28.99
C LEU A 654 -2.47 -5.77 -28.22
N SER A 655 -1.19 -5.43 -28.39
CA SER A 655 -0.58 -4.22 -27.80
C SER A 655 -1.22 -2.90 -28.24
N GLU A 656 -1.68 -2.79 -29.49
CA GLU A 656 -2.34 -1.60 -30.03
C GLU A 656 -3.74 -1.41 -29.44
N ILE A 657 -4.47 -2.50 -29.21
CA ILE A 657 -5.79 -2.48 -28.54
C ILE A 657 -5.64 -1.89 -27.13
N PHE A 658 -4.65 -2.34 -26.37
CA PHE A 658 -4.36 -1.83 -25.03
C PHE A 658 -3.92 -0.35 -25.05
N SER A 659 -3.09 0.03 -26.03
CA SER A 659 -2.61 1.40 -26.18
C SER A 659 -3.76 2.37 -26.48
N ARG A 660 -4.69 2.00 -27.37
CA ARG A 660 -5.89 2.80 -27.69
C ARG A 660 -6.83 2.88 -26.48
N ALA A 661 -7.10 1.76 -25.82
CA ALA A 661 -7.91 1.70 -24.61
C ALA A 661 -7.40 2.61 -23.47
N SER A 662 -6.08 2.75 -23.33
CA SER A 662 -5.46 3.66 -22.36
C SER A 662 -5.62 5.13 -22.72
N LEU A 663 -5.61 5.49 -24.02
CA LEU A 663 -5.84 6.86 -24.48
C LEU A 663 -7.29 7.28 -24.28
N ASP A 664 -8.22 6.36 -24.51
CA ASP A 664 -9.67 6.61 -24.42
C ASP A 664 -10.23 6.41 -23.01
N ASN A 665 -9.41 5.97 -22.06
CA ASN A 665 -9.79 5.65 -20.67
C ASN A 665 -10.96 4.64 -20.58
N ARG A 666 -10.97 3.63 -21.47
CA ARG A 666 -12.00 2.57 -21.57
C ARG A 666 -11.36 1.20 -21.51
N ALA A 667 -11.98 0.24 -20.80
CA ALA A 667 -11.45 -1.11 -20.71
C ALA A 667 -11.32 -1.76 -22.11
N PRO A 668 -10.18 -2.43 -22.42
CA PRO A 668 -9.91 -2.99 -23.74
C PRO A 668 -10.81 -4.18 -24.07
N PHE A 669 -11.17 -4.99 -23.07
CA PHE A 669 -12.07 -6.11 -23.22
C PHE A 669 -13.11 -6.12 -22.10
N ASP A 670 -14.30 -6.66 -22.40
CA ASP A 670 -15.27 -7.03 -21.38
C ASP A 670 -14.96 -8.41 -20.78
N LYS A 671 -15.81 -8.87 -19.86
CA LYS A 671 -15.61 -10.12 -19.14
C LYS A 671 -15.65 -11.37 -20.03
N ILE A 672 -16.43 -11.35 -21.11
CA ILE A 672 -16.57 -12.51 -22.01
C ILE A 672 -15.49 -12.43 -23.10
N ALA A 673 -15.28 -11.25 -23.68
CA ALA A 673 -14.24 -11.01 -24.67
C ALA A 673 -12.84 -11.34 -24.11
N SER A 674 -12.55 -10.96 -22.87
CA SER A 674 -11.27 -11.32 -22.21
C SER A 674 -11.08 -12.84 -22.08
N LEU A 675 -12.14 -13.61 -21.78
CA LEU A 675 -12.07 -15.07 -21.70
C LEU A 675 -11.94 -15.72 -23.07
N VAL A 676 -12.61 -15.19 -24.10
CA VAL A 676 -12.51 -15.70 -25.47
C VAL A 676 -11.12 -15.45 -26.05
N VAL A 677 -10.54 -14.26 -25.84
CA VAL A 677 -9.15 -13.97 -26.25
C VAL A 677 -8.17 -14.87 -25.49
N ALA A 678 -8.34 -15.04 -24.18
CA ALA A 678 -7.53 -15.94 -23.36
C ALA A 678 -7.59 -17.40 -23.82
N TRP A 679 -8.77 -17.87 -24.23
CA TRP A 679 -8.98 -19.20 -24.78
C TRP A 679 -8.28 -19.38 -26.13
N HIS A 680 -8.37 -18.40 -27.04
CA HIS A 680 -7.66 -18.47 -28.31
C HIS A 680 -6.14 -18.41 -28.16
N LEU A 681 -5.61 -17.59 -27.24
CA LEU A 681 -4.17 -17.54 -26.94
C LEU A 681 -3.63 -18.88 -26.43
N SER A 682 -4.34 -19.50 -25.49
CA SER A 682 -3.97 -20.81 -24.93
C SER A 682 -4.12 -21.94 -25.96
N SER A 683 -5.16 -21.90 -26.79
CA SER A 683 -5.38 -22.87 -27.87
C SER A 683 -4.31 -22.77 -28.96
N ALA A 684 -3.96 -21.56 -29.39
CA ALA A 684 -2.89 -21.33 -30.37
C ALA A 684 -1.55 -21.90 -29.90
N LEU A 685 -1.22 -21.69 -28.62
CA LEU A 685 0.00 -22.21 -28.03
C LEU A 685 -0.02 -23.74 -27.87
N ALA A 686 -1.17 -24.31 -27.51
CA ALA A 686 -1.34 -25.77 -27.44
C ALA A 686 -1.12 -26.44 -28.81
N VAL A 687 -1.67 -25.84 -29.88
CA VAL A 687 -1.45 -26.33 -31.26
C VAL A 687 0.03 -26.25 -31.64
N CYS A 688 0.74 -25.19 -31.27
CA CYS A 688 2.19 -25.10 -31.49
C CYS A 688 2.95 -26.23 -30.77
N HIS A 689 2.69 -26.44 -29.48
CA HIS A 689 3.40 -27.45 -28.69
C HIS A 689 3.15 -28.87 -29.19
N VAL A 690 1.93 -29.19 -29.62
CA VAL A 690 1.58 -30.51 -30.21
C VAL A 690 2.33 -30.75 -31.53
N ASN A 691 2.63 -29.71 -32.30
CA ASN A 691 3.38 -29.80 -33.55
C ASN A 691 4.92 -29.70 -33.36
N GLY A 692 5.41 -29.81 -32.12
CA GLY A 692 6.84 -29.74 -31.81
C GLY A 692 7.43 -28.34 -31.94
N LEU A 693 6.59 -27.30 -31.86
CA LEU A 693 6.97 -25.90 -32.03
C LEU A 693 7.01 -25.16 -30.69
N VAL A 694 8.09 -24.41 -30.45
CA VAL A 694 8.20 -23.51 -29.28
C VAL A 694 8.62 -22.12 -29.75
N LEU A 695 7.69 -21.17 -29.66
CA LEU A 695 7.91 -19.76 -30.00
C LEU A 695 9.02 -19.14 -29.13
N ALA A 696 9.90 -18.32 -29.72
CA ALA A 696 10.90 -17.57 -28.97
C ALA A 696 10.40 -16.19 -28.50
N ASP A 697 9.43 -15.61 -29.22
CA ASP A 697 8.79 -14.35 -28.89
C ASP A 697 7.26 -14.54 -28.90
N PHE A 698 6.70 -14.81 -27.72
CA PHE A 698 5.25 -14.89 -27.50
C PHE A 698 4.80 -13.71 -26.63
N SER A 699 4.64 -12.56 -27.27
CA SER A 699 4.34 -11.27 -26.63
C SER A 699 3.11 -10.57 -27.25
N PRO A 700 2.54 -9.53 -26.61
CA PRO A 700 1.39 -8.80 -27.16
C PRO A 700 1.61 -8.17 -28.56
N ASP A 701 2.86 -7.92 -28.94
CA ASP A 701 3.23 -7.41 -30.26
C ASP A 701 3.29 -8.49 -31.35
N SER A 702 3.37 -9.76 -30.96
CA SER A 702 3.39 -10.91 -31.84
C SER A 702 1.98 -11.46 -32.17
N VAL A 703 0.92 -10.94 -31.55
CA VAL A 703 -0.45 -11.45 -31.72
C VAL A 703 -1.34 -10.42 -32.41
N PHE A 704 -1.96 -10.82 -33.52
CA PHE A 704 -3.02 -10.07 -34.20
C PHE A 704 -4.40 -10.52 -33.72
N VAL A 705 -5.28 -9.57 -33.42
CA VAL A 705 -6.65 -9.84 -32.97
C VAL A 705 -7.62 -9.56 -34.12
N LEU A 706 -8.31 -10.60 -34.57
CA LEU A 706 -9.38 -10.53 -35.56
C LEU A 706 -10.74 -10.48 -34.84
N ARG A 707 -11.83 -10.19 -35.55
CA ARG A 707 -13.19 -10.14 -34.96
C ARG A 707 -13.55 -11.38 -34.15
N ARG A 708 -13.11 -12.57 -34.57
CA ARG A 708 -13.53 -13.87 -34.01
C ARG A 708 -12.38 -14.83 -33.69
N SER A 709 -11.12 -14.40 -33.79
CA SER A 709 -9.95 -15.26 -33.54
C SER A 709 -8.69 -14.43 -33.31
N VAL A 710 -7.56 -15.09 -33.04
CA VAL A 710 -6.22 -14.48 -33.01
C VAL A 710 -5.31 -15.16 -34.04
N ILE A 711 -4.35 -14.41 -34.57
CA ILE A 711 -3.32 -14.95 -35.48
C ILE A 711 -1.94 -14.62 -34.92
N LEU A 712 -1.08 -15.62 -34.83
CA LEU A 712 0.32 -15.49 -34.42
C LEU A 712 1.15 -14.91 -35.56
N GLY A 713 1.94 -13.89 -35.24
CA GLY A 713 2.94 -13.25 -36.08
C GLY A 713 4.36 -13.55 -35.60
N ASN A 714 5.35 -13.05 -36.36
CA ASN A 714 6.79 -13.20 -36.05
C ASN A 714 7.28 -14.65 -35.85
N LEU A 715 6.80 -15.57 -36.70
CA LEU A 715 7.06 -17.01 -36.60
C LEU A 715 8.47 -17.45 -37.06
N SER A 716 9.35 -16.51 -37.43
CA SER A 716 10.72 -16.79 -37.90
C SER A 716 11.69 -17.18 -36.79
N ASP A 717 11.40 -16.84 -35.53
CA ASP A 717 12.22 -17.15 -34.36
C ASP A 717 11.49 -18.20 -33.51
N CYS A 718 11.61 -19.46 -33.92
CA CYS A 718 10.89 -20.59 -33.33
C CYS A 718 11.83 -21.80 -33.21
N VAL A 719 11.65 -22.58 -32.15
CA VAL A 719 12.28 -23.90 -32.00
C VAL A 719 11.41 -24.92 -32.73
N VAL A 720 12.03 -25.73 -33.58
CA VAL A 720 11.38 -26.83 -34.28
C VAL A 720 12.06 -28.13 -33.85
N ASP A 721 11.32 -29.02 -33.20
CA ASP A 721 11.81 -30.32 -32.71
C ASP A 721 13.13 -30.23 -31.90
N GLY A 722 13.22 -29.21 -31.03
CA GLY A 722 14.39 -28.97 -30.17
C GLY A 722 15.58 -28.27 -30.83
N ARG A 723 15.50 -27.94 -32.14
CA ARG A 723 16.51 -27.15 -32.84
C ARG A 723 16.14 -25.67 -32.82
N TYR A 724 17.06 -24.83 -32.33
CA TYR A 724 16.90 -23.39 -32.26
C TYR A 724 17.99 -22.68 -33.06
N LEU A 725 17.60 -21.80 -33.99
CA LEU A 725 18.53 -21.05 -34.85
C LEU A 725 18.73 -19.59 -34.43
N GLY A 726 18.01 -19.12 -33.39
CA GLY A 726 18.13 -17.77 -32.87
C GLY A 726 19.32 -17.57 -31.93
N ALA A 727 19.57 -16.31 -31.57
CA ALA A 727 20.64 -15.93 -30.64
C ALA A 727 20.08 -15.79 -29.22
N GLY A 728 20.49 -16.68 -28.30
CA GLY A 728 20.04 -16.65 -26.91
C GLY A 728 19.87 -18.04 -26.30
N PRO A 729 19.35 -18.15 -25.07
CA PRO A 729 18.95 -19.42 -24.49
C PRO A 729 17.83 -20.05 -25.32
N VAL A 730 17.86 -21.39 -25.46
CA VAL A 730 16.84 -22.14 -26.20
C VAL A 730 15.51 -22.03 -25.44
N PRO A 731 14.45 -21.44 -26.02
CA PRO A 731 13.19 -21.29 -25.34
C PRO A 731 12.52 -22.66 -25.16
N THR A 732 11.86 -22.85 -24.03
CA THR A 732 11.18 -24.11 -23.67
C THR A 732 9.66 -23.97 -23.71
N SER A 733 8.93 -25.09 -23.78
CA SER A 733 7.46 -25.08 -23.67
C SER A 733 7.00 -24.43 -22.36
N ALA A 734 7.75 -24.61 -21.27
CA ALA A 734 7.48 -23.97 -19.98
C ALA A 734 7.68 -22.45 -20.02
N ASP A 735 8.63 -21.92 -20.80
CA ASP A 735 8.80 -20.47 -20.99
C ASP A 735 7.62 -19.87 -21.74
N ASN A 736 7.14 -20.57 -22.76
CA ASN A 736 5.92 -20.21 -23.49
C ASN A 736 4.67 -20.17 -22.58
N VAL A 737 4.52 -21.13 -21.67
CA VAL A 737 3.43 -21.14 -20.68
C VAL A 737 3.55 -19.95 -19.71
N ARG A 738 4.78 -19.56 -19.34
CA ARG A 738 5.00 -18.36 -18.53
C ARG A 738 4.56 -17.09 -19.27
N SER A 739 4.96 -16.93 -20.54
CA SER A 739 4.52 -15.81 -21.37
C SER A 739 3.00 -15.80 -21.59
N LEU A 740 2.38 -16.98 -21.71
CA LEU A 740 0.92 -17.11 -21.71
C LEU A 740 0.33 -16.56 -20.41
N GLY A 741 0.89 -16.91 -19.24
CA GLY A 741 0.46 -16.38 -17.95
C GLY A 741 0.50 -14.85 -17.87
N GLU A 742 1.55 -14.23 -18.42
CA GLU A 742 1.70 -12.77 -18.48
C GLU A 742 0.63 -12.12 -19.39
N MET A 743 0.34 -12.72 -20.55
CA MET A 743 -0.72 -12.24 -21.44
C MET A 743 -2.12 -12.43 -20.87
N LEU A 744 -2.36 -13.53 -20.15
CA LEU A 744 -3.63 -13.76 -19.46
C LEU A 744 -3.87 -12.71 -18.37
N GLN A 745 -2.83 -12.22 -17.69
CA GLN A 745 -2.93 -11.10 -16.76
C GLN A 745 -3.21 -9.77 -17.46
N LEU A 746 -2.63 -9.55 -18.63
CA LEU A 746 -2.85 -8.36 -19.44
C LEU A 746 -4.30 -8.29 -19.95
N VAL A 747 -4.78 -9.34 -20.62
CA VAL A 747 -6.14 -9.46 -21.20
C VAL A 747 -7.26 -9.29 -20.16
N SER A 748 -6.96 -9.59 -18.91
CA SER A 748 -7.90 -9.55 -17.80
C SER A 748 -7.79 -8.28 -16.94
N SER A 749 -7.08 -7.25 -17.40
CA SER A 749 -6.88 -5.98 -16.67
C SER A 749 -7.71 -4.81 -17.25
N LYS A 750 -8.13 -3.86 -16.40
CA LYS A 750 -8.84 -2.63 -16.83
C LYS A 750 -7.82 -1.54 -17.15
N SER A 751 -8.05 -0.76 -18.21
CA SER A 751 -7.22 0.41 -18.53
C SER A 751 -7.46 1.56 -17.55
N GLY A 752 -6.43 2.36 -17.27
CA GLY A 752 -6.48 3.47 -16.31
C GLY A 752 -6.32 3.04 -14.83
N TRP A 753 -6.03 1.76 -14.57
CA TRP A 753 -5.69 1.21 -13.26
C TRP A 753 -4.24 0.71 -13.32
N ASP A 754 -3.28 1.47 -12.82
CA ASP A 754 -1.91 0.99 -12.63
C ASP A 754 -1.78 0.36 -11.24
N MET A 755 -1.47 -0.95 -11.19
CA MET A 755 -1.17 -1.67 -9.95
C MET A 755 0.30 -2.16 -9.92
N PRO A 756 0.94 -2.16 -8.73
CA PRO A 756 2.37 -2.49 -8.57
C PRO A 756 2.71 -3.88 -8.04
N GLY A 757 3.82 -4.45 -8.53
CA GLY A 757 4.76 -5.21 -7.66
C GLY A 757 4.66 -6.74 -7.58
N LEU A 758 3.66 -7.35 -8.20
CA LEU A 758 3.62 -8.63 -8.95
C LEU A 758 2.11 -8.87 -9.20
N PRO A 759 1.62 -10.09 -9.43
CA PRO A 759 0.54 -10.44 -10.34
C PRO A 759 -0.84 -9.99 -9.82
N GLU A 760 -1.13 -8.69 -9.86
CA GLU A 760 -2.47 -8.11 -9.74
C GLU A 760 -2.88 -7.51 -11.09
N GLY A 761 -2.66 -8.31 -12.14
CA GLY A 761 -3.58 -8.33 -13.27
C GLY A 761 -4.85 -9.09 -12.90
N MET A 762 -5.77 -9.30 -13.84
CA MET A 762 -7.03 -10.02 -13.60
C MET A 762 -8.10 -9.24 -12.84
N HIS A 763 -8.10 -7.90 -12.92
CA HIS A 763 -9.17 -7.00 -12.47
C HIS A 763 -10.57 -7.37 -12.96
N ILE A 764 -10.66 -8.00 -14.14
CA ILE A 764 -11.90 -8.48 -14.75
C ILE A 764 -12.32 -9.84 -14.16
N TRP A 765 -11.35 -10.65 -13.70
CA TRP A 765 -11.54 -11.98 -13.13
C TRP A 765 -11.30 -12.00 -11.60
N GLN A 766 -11.90 -11.02 -10.89
CA GLN A 766 -11.80 -10.92 -9.43
C GLN A 766 -12.93 -11.69 -8.71
N GLY A 767 -12.60 -12.24 -7.53
CA GLY A 767 -13.44 -13.10 -6.66
C GLY A 767 -13.19 -14.63 -6.82
N ASP A 768 -13.26 -15.46 -5.75
CA ASP A 768 -13.55 -16.92 -5.64
C ASP A 768 -14.24 -17.62 -6.82
N THR A 769 -15.21 -17.01 -7.54
CA THR A 769 -15.75 -17.60 -8.79
C THR A 769 -14.63 -17.79 -9.82
N TRP A 770 -13.68 -16.85 -9.86
CA TRP A 770 -12.50 -16.79 -10.72
C TRP A 770 -11.21 -17.19 -10.01
N GLU A 771 -11.24 -17.57 -8.73
CA GLU A 771 -10.03 -17.92 -7.98
C GLU A 771 -9.31 -19.12 -8.59
N GLN A 772 -10.03 -20.17 -9.00
CA GLN A 772 -9.40 -21.31 -9.69
C GLN A 772 -8.76 -20.88 -11.03
N LEU A 773 -9.39 -19.93 -11.73
CA LEU A 773 -8.81 -19.35 -12.94
C LEU A 773 -7.56 -18.50 -12.64
N ARG A 774 -7.60 -17.69 -11.58
CA ARG A 774 -6.44 -16.88 -11.15
C ARG A 774 -5.30 -17.76 -10.64
N LEU A 775 -5.59 -18.81 -9.88
CA LEU A 775 -4.61 -19.80 -9.43
C LEU A 775 -3.98 -20.53 -10.61
N LEU A 776 -4.75 -20.86 -11.64
CA LEU A 776 -4.21 -21.42 -12.89
C LEU A 776 -3.25 -20.43 -13.56
N VAL A 777 -3.63 -19.15 -13.69
CA VAL A 777 -2.76 -18.11 -14.26
C VAL A 777 -1.50 -17.91 -13.42
N LEU A 778 -1.59 -17.99 -12.09
CA LEU A 778 -0.44 -17.93 -11.19
C LEU A 778 0.47 -19.17 -11.32
N ARG A 779 -0.10 -20.37 -11.52
CA ARG A 779 0.65 -21.60 -11.82
C ARG A 779 1.39 -21.50 -13.15
N CYS A 780 0.84 -20.81 -14.15
CA CYS A 780 1.57 -20.52 -15.38
C CYS A 780 2.83 -19.67 -15.13
N LEU A 781 2.81 -18.81 -14.11
CA LEU A 781 3.90 -17.91 -13.72
C LEU A 781 4.85 -18.49 -12.67
N ASP A 782 4.71 -19.77 -12.33
CA ASP A 782 5.50 -20.40 -11.27
C ASP A 782 7.02 -20.28 -11.58
N PRO A 783 7.85 -19.88 -10.60
CA PRO A 783 9.29 -19.82 -10.79
C PRO A 783 9.90 -21.18 -11.16
N ASP A 784 9.31 -22.29 -10.73
CA ASP A 784 9.71 -23.66 -11.12
C ASP A 784 9.00 -24.08 -12.43
N PRO A 785 9.76 -24.29 -13.54
CA PRO A 785 9.18 -24.74 -14.81
C PRO A 785 8.40 -26.05 -14.73
N ALA A 786 8.74 -26.95 -13.79
CA ALA A 786 8.09 -28.25 -13.65
C ALA A 786 6.67 -28.16 -13.05
N GLN A 787 6.35 -27.06 -12.36
CA GLN A 787 5.03 -26.84 -11.75
C GLN A 787 4.02 -26.19 -12.70
N ARG A 788 4.49 -25.69 -13.85
CA ARG A 788 3.66 -24.99 -14.84
C ARG A 788 2.74 -25.99 -15.57
N PRO A 789 1.46 -25.64 -15.79
CA PRO A 789 0.53 -26.50 -16.54
C PRO A 789 0.89 -26.57 -18.03
N ILE A 790 0.33 -27.54 -18.74
CA ILE A 790 0.43 -27.57 -20.21
C ILE A 790 -0.57 -26.61 -20.84
N ALA A 791 -0.23 -26.00 -21.99
CA ALA A 791 -1.09 -25.01 -22.65
C ALA A 791 -2.51 -25.53 -22.96
N GLY A 792 -2.64 -26.83 -23.28
CA GLY A 792 -3.95 -27.47 -23.49
C GLY A 792 -4.84 -27.50 -22.24
N GLU A 793 -4.26 -27.77 -21.06
CA GLU A 793 -5.00 -27.73 -19.77
C GLU A 793 -5.55 -26.32 -19.52
N VAL A 794 -4.77 -25.29 -19.87
CA VAL A 794 -5.18 -23.89 -19.75
C VAL A 794 -6.36 -23.58 -20.68
N ALA A 795 -6.31 -24.04 -21.93
CA ALA A 795 -7.40 -23.86 -22.90
C ALA A 795 -8.71 -24.54 -22.44
N ASP A 796 -8.63 -25.77 -21.93
CA ASP A 796 -9.79 -26.52 -21.44
C ASP A 796 -10.46 -25.85 -20.22
N ILE A 797 -9.66 -25.24 -19.34
CA ILE A 797 -10.20 -24.48 -18.20
C ILE A 797 -10.87 -23.19 -18.70
N MET A 798 -10.24 -22.46 -19.62
CA MET A 798 -10.83 -21.24 -20.21
C MET A 798 -12.19 -21.52 -20.87
N ALA A 799 -12.32 -22.62 -21.63
CA ALA A 799 -13.57 -23.02 -22.26
C ALA A 799 -14.71 -23.26 -21.25
N ARG A 800 -14.41 -23.91 -20.12
CA ARG A 800 -15.38 -24.12 -19.01
C ARG A 800 -15.87 -22.80 -18.42
N TYR A 801 -14.96 -21.84 -18.25
CA TYR A 801 -15.27 -20.51 -17.73
C TYR A 801 -16.10 -19.66 -18.69
N ILE A 802 -15.89 -19.80 -20.01
CA ILE A 802 -16.74 -19.16 -21.03
C ILE A 802 -18.18 -19.68 -20.94
N ALA A 803 -18.36 -21.00 -20.82
CA ALA A 803 -19.68 -21.61 -20.69
C ALA A 803 -20.41 -21.13 -19.41
N MET A 804 -19.69 -21.04 -18.29
CA MET A 804 -20.22 -20.51 -17.03
C MET A 804 -20.61 -19.02 -17.11
N ALA A 805 -19.76 -18.19 -17.74
CA ALA A 805 -20.02 -16.77 -17.91
C ALA A 805 -21.27 -16.50 -18.77
N ARG A 806 -21.49 -17.33 -19.80
CA ARG A 806 -22.70 -17.28 -20.65
C ARG A 806 -23.96 -17.67 -19.88
N ALA A 807 -23.93 -18.78 -19.14
CA ALA A 807 -25.06 -19.21 -18.30
C ALA A 807 -25.45 -18.16 -17.24
N THR A 808 -24.47 -17.41 -16.71
CA THR A 808 -24.72 -16.31 -15.78
C THR A 808 -25.42 -15.14 -16.47
N ARG A 809 -25.07 -14.83 -17.73
CA ARG A 809 -25.69 -13.74 -18.51
C ARG A 809 -27.17 -14.01 -18.80
N ASP A 810 -27.50 -15.23 -19.20
CA ASP A 810 -28.89 -15.63 -19.51
C ASP A 810 -29.78 -15.65 -18.24
N SER A 811 -29.18 -15.88 -17.07
CA SER A 811 -29.89 -15.80 -15.78
C SER A 811 -30.15 -14.37 -15.28
N VAL A 812 -29.42 -13.37 -15.80
CA VAL A 812 -29.52 -11.95 -15.42
C VAL A 812 -30.65 -11.21 -16.16
N GLU A 813 -31.12 -11.75 -17.29
CA GLU A 813 -32.28 -11.21 -18.02
C GLU A 813 -33.64 -11.74 -17.55
N ALA A 814 -33.68 -12.76 -16.68
CA ALA A 814 -34.93 -13.24 -16.09
C ALA A 814 -35.32 -12.37 -14.87
N PRO A 815 -36.51 -11.72 -14.86
CA PRO A 815 -36.97 -11.00 -13.69
C PRO A 815 -37.22 -11.99 -12.53
N VAL A 816 -36.48 -11.85 -11.43
CA VAL A 816 -36.71 -12.61 -10.20
C VAL A 816 -37.98 -12.08 -9.52
N ALA A 817 -39.13 -12.56 -9.98
CA ALA A 817 -40.38 -12.43 -9.26
C ALA A 817 -40.38 -13.42 -8.08
N THR A 818 -39.80 -13.05 -6.94
CA THR A 818 -40.11 -13.74 -5.68
C THR A 818 -41.15 -12.88 -4.94
N PRO A 819 -42.38 -13.36 -4.71
CA PRO A 819 -43.42 -12.53 -4.12
C PRO A 819 -43.10 -12.30 -2.63
N ALA A 820 -42.69 -11.09 -2.26
CA ALA A 820 -42.47 -10.67 -0.87
C ALA A 820 -43.69 -10.96 0.05
N HIS A 821 -44.87 -11.12 -0.53
CA HIS A 821 -46.12 -11.50 0.15
C HIS A 821 -46.13 -12.93 0.70
N ALA A 822 -45.37 -13.88 0.13
CA ALA A 822 -45.38 -15.27 0.59
C ALA A 822 -44.70 -15.48 1.97
N LEU A 823 -43.83 -14.55 2.38
CA LEU A 823 -43.13 -14.62 3.67
C LEU A 823 -43.90 -13.95 4.82
N THR A 824 -44.88 -13.10 4.51
CA THR A 824 -45.64 -12.33 5.50
C THR A 824 -46.76 -13.12 6.20
N ASP A 825 -47.11 -14.30 5.68
CA ASP A 825 -48.23 -15.13 6.14
C ASP A 825 -47.80 -16.36 6.96
N ILE A 826 -46.50 -16.52 7.25
CA ILE A 826 -45.99 -17.64 8.04
C ILE A 826 -46.20 -17.33 9.54
N PRO A 827 -47.04 -18.08 10.27
CA PRO A 827 -47.27 -17.85 11.70
C PRO A 827 -46.06 -18.30 12.53
N LEU A 828 -45.79 -17.57 13.62
CA LEU A 828 -44.77 -17.97 14.59
C LEU A 828 -45.18 -19.25 15.33
N ALA A 829 -44.33 -20.28 15.24
CA ALA A 829 -44.38 -21.54 15.96
C ALA A 829 -43.09 -21.68 16.80
N LEU A 830 -43.02 -20.93 17.90
CA LEU A 830 -41.84 -20.89 18.76
C LEU A 830 -41.51 -22.29 19.32
N PRO A 831 -40.23 -22.65 19.44
CA PRO A 831 -39.83 -23.95 19.96
C PRO A 831 -40.28 -24.13 21.43
N PRO A 832 -40.56 -25.38 21.87
CA PRO A 832 -40.98 -25.67 23.24
C PRO A 832 -39.90 -25.25 24.25
N ALA A 833 -40.33 -24.85 25.45
CA ALA A 833 -39.46 -24.25 26.48
C ALA A 833 -38.25 -25.12 26.87
N ASP A 834 -38.40 -26.46 26.81
CA ASP A 834 -37.32 -27.41 27.13
C ASP A 834 -36.21 -27.48 26.06
N ASN A 835 -36.51 -27.14 24.79
CA ASN A 835 -35.52 -27.06 23.71
C ASN A 835 -34.82 -25.69 23.65
N ARG A 836 -35.25 -24.73 24.47
CA ARG A 836 -34.60 -23.43 24.63
C ARG A 836 -33.38 -23.58 25.56
N PRO A 837 -32.25 -22.89 25.29
CA PRO A 837 -31.08 -22.96 26.17
C PRO A 837 -31.47 -22.58 27.61
N LYS A 838 -30.99 -23.32 28.63
CA LYS A 838 -31.24 -23.02 30.06
C LYS A 838 -30.65 -21.64 30.39
N ARG A 839 -31.52 -20.67 30.61
CA ARG A 839 -31.17 -19.25 30.76
C ARG A 839 -30.93 -18.85 32.21
N ARG A 840 -29.88 -18.07 32.45
CA ARG A 840 -29.73 -17.26 33.66
C ARG A 840 -30.55 -15.99 33.44
N PRO A 841 -31.43 -15.56 34.36
CA PRO A 841 -32.16 -14.31 34.18
C PRO A 841 -31.16 -13.18 33.96
N PRO A 842 -31.33 -12.36 32.91
CA PRO A 842 -30.36 -11.33 32.60
C PRO A 842 -30.30 -10.35 33.78
N SER A 843 -29.10 -10.16 34.34
CA SER A 843 -28.86 -9.11 35.34
C SER A 843 -28.80 -7.75 34.63
N LEU A 844 -29.91 -7.34 34.01
CA LEU A 844 -30.08 -6.01 33.42
C LEU A 844 -30.05 -5.00 34.58
N ARG A 845 -28.98 -4.19 34.64
CA ARG A 845 -28.85 -3.07 35.57
C ARG A 845 -29.72 -1.91 35.09
N LEU A 846 -31.03 -2.07 35.19
CA LEU A 846 -31.98 -1.01 34.94
C LEU A 846 -31.87 0.06 36.03
N PRO A 847 -31.99 1.35 35.69
CA PRO A 847 -32.08 2.43 36.67
C PRO A 847 -33.25 2.17 37.63
N ARG A 848 -33.11 2.62 38.89
CA ARG A 848 -34.15 2.54 39.94
C ARG A 848 -35.31 3.48 39.60
N PHE A 849 -36.08 3.17 38.58
CA PHE A 849 -37.45 3.66 38.43
C PHE A 849 -38.34 2.81 39.34
N GLY A 850 -39.40 3.42 39.92
CA GLY A 850 -40.35 2.70 40.78
C GLY A 850 -40.81 1.40 40.10
N GLY A 851 -40.90 0.30 40.86
CA GLY A 851 -41.06 -1.07 40.32
C GLY A 851 -42.17 -1.21 39.26
N THR A 852 -43.23 -0.39 39.36
CA THR A 852 -44.36 -0.37 38.42
C THR A 852 -44.00 0.07 36.98
N GLY A 853 -43.10 1.05 36.80
CA GLY A 853 -42.72 1.54 35.47
C GLY A 853 -41.81 0.58 34.71
N ARG A 854 -40.91 -0.09 35.43
CA ARG A 854 -40.03 -1.15 34.91
C ARG A 854 -40.84 -2.34 34.43
N ASP A 855 -41.77 -2.82 35.24
CA ASP A 855 -42.59 -3.99 34.91
C ASP A 855 -43.51 -3.69 33.72
N ALA A 856 -44.11 -2.49 33.65
CA ALA A 856 -44.92 -2.07 32.51
C ALA A 856 -44.11 -2.01 31.19
N ARG A 857 -42.86 -1.53 31.23
CA ARG A 857 -41.96 -1.49 30.07
C ARG A 857 -41.61 -2.88 29.56
N LEU A 858 -41.23 -3.78 30.48
CA LEU A 858 -40.93 -5.17 30.13
C LEU A 858 -42.16 -5.92 29.62
N GLN A 859 -43.36 -5.63 30.16
CA GLN A 859 -44.62 -6.17 29.64
C GLN A 859 -44.89 -5.74 28.20
N ARG A 860 -44.63 -4.48 27.83
CA ARG A 860 -44.76 -4.03 26.43
C ARG A 860 -43.82 -4.79 25.50
N LEU A 861 -42.56 -4.95 25.89
CA LEU A 861 -41.56 -5.68 25.11
C LEU A 861 -41.87 -7.17 24.99
N ARG A 862 -42.62 -7.76 25.94
CA ARG A 862 -43.05 -9.17 25.96
C ARG A 862 -44.35 -9.45 25.23
N LYS A 863 -44.98 -8.44 24.60
CA LYS A 863 -46.21 -8.65 23.82
C LYS A 863 -45.98 -9.74 22.76
N PRO A 864 -46.83 -10.78 22.69
CA PRO A 864 -46.67 -11.84 21.69
C PRO A 864 -46.69 -11.28 20.27
N LEU A 865 -45.80 -11.80 19.42
CA LEU A 865 -45.78 -11.49 17.99
C LEU A 865 -46.49 -12.61 17.23
N LEU A 866 -47.27 -12.24 16.21
CA LEU A 866 -47.99 -13.21 15.38
C LEU A 866 -47.09 -13.82 14.28
N ARG A 867 -46.10 -13.05 13.84
CA ARG A 867 -45.13 -13.40 12.78
C ARG A 867 -43.75 -12.85 13.09
N SER A 868 -42.72 -13.44 12.48
CA SER A 868 -41.34 -12.98 12.60
C SER A 868 -41.19 -11.54 12.11
N ARG A 869 -40.35 -10.73 12.79
CA ARG A 869 -40.00 -9.37 12.40
C ARG A 869 -38.60 -9.35 11.81
N ARG A 870 -38.48 -8.87 10.57
CA ARG A 870 -37.23 -8.83 9.81
C ARG A 870 -36.65 -7.43 9.84
N ILE A 871 -35.50 -7.27 10.45
CA ILE A 871 -34.89 -5.96 10.70
C ILE A 871 -33.53 -5.93 10.03
N THR A 872 -33.31 -4.95 9.15
CA THR A 872 -32.01 -4.78 8.50
C THR A 872 -31.29 -3.59 9.09
N LEU A 873 -30.03 -3.80 9.50
CA LEU A 873 -29.15 -2.78 10.02
C LEU A 873 -28.16 -2.37 8.93
N VAL A 874 -28.13 -1.07 8.61
CA VAL A 874 -27.25 -0.46 7.59
C VAL A 874 -26.42 0.66 8.21
N GLY A 875 -25.33 1.05 7.54
CA GLY A 875 -24.54 2.22 7.93
C GLY A 875 -23.92 2.89 6.72
N ALA A 876 -23.90 4.22 6.69
CA ALA A 876 -23.38 4.99 5.56
C ALA A 876 -21.84 5.12 5.57
N TYR A 877 -21.17 4.59 6.59
CA TYR A 877 -19.72 4.65 6.74
C TYR A 877 -19.21 3.48 7.60
N HIS A 878 -17.93 3.16 7.45
CA HIS A 878 -17.26 2.19 8.32
C HIS A 878 -17.29 2.66 9.78
N TYR A 879 -17.29 1.71 10.71
CA TYR A 879 -17.34 1.98 12.16
C TYR A 879 -18.61 2.72 12.64
N SER A 880 -19.71 2.60 11.89
CA SER A 880 -21.01 3.18 12.25
C SER A 880 -21.67 2.58 13.50
N GLY A 881 -21.08 1.55 14.11
CA GLY A 881 -21.65 0.82 15.24
C GLY A 881 -22.68 -0.25 14.87
N ARG A 882 -22.93 -0.48 13.57
CA ARG A 882 -23.92 -1.44 13.03
C ARG A 882 -23.86 -2.84 13.65
N ALA A 883 -22.71 -3.53 13.55
CA ALA A 883 -22.53 -4.87 14.12
C ALA A 883 -22.70 -4.89 15.64
N THR A 884 -22.22 -3.86 16.33
CA THR A 884 -22.44 -3.69 17.77
C THR A 884 -23.93 -3.57 18.10
N THR A 885 -24.66 -2.74 17.36
CA THR A 885 -26.11 -2.56 17.51
C THR A 885 -26.85 -3.87 17.27
N THR A 886 -26.49 -4.63 16.22
CA THR A 886 -27.06 -5.95 15.91
C THR A 886 -26.92 -6.90 17.09
N MET A 887 -25.70 -7.03 17.64
CA MET A 887 -25.40 -7.96 18.73
C MET A 887 -26.08 -7.58 20.05
N VAL A 888 -26.12 -6.29 20.38
CA VAL A 888 -26.70 -5.80 21.64
C VAL A 888 -28.22 -5.85 21.59
N LEU A 889 -28.84 -5.35 20.52
CA LEU A 889 -30.29 -5.38 20.33
C LEU A 889 -30.80 -6.82 20.30
N GLY A 890 -30.15 -7.71 19.54
CA GLY A 890 -30.54 -9.12 19.45
C GLY A 890 -30.45 -9.83 20.80
N SER A 891 -29.37 -9.60 21.55
CA SER A 891 -29.22 -10.14 22.90
C SER A 891 -30.29 -9.62 23.86
N LEU A 892 -30.63 -8.34 23.78
CA LEU A 892 -31.65 -7.72 24.64
C LEU A 892 -33.04 -8.26 24.33
N LEU A 893 -33.43 -8.34 23.06
CA LEU A 893 -34.73 -8.87 22.63
C LEU A 893 -34.88 -10.34 23.06
N ALA A 894 -33.87 -11.17 22.82
CA ALA A 894 -33.89 -12.59 23.22
C ALA A 894 -34.04 -12.77 24.73
N ALA A 895 -33.33 -11.95 25.51
CA ALA A 895 -33.31 -12.04 26.97
C ALA A 895 -34.59 -11.49 27.63
N VAL A 896 -35.18 -10.42 27.08
CA VAL A 896 -36.40 -9.80 27.64
C VAL A 896 -37.64 -10.63 27.31
N ARG A 897 -37.74 -11.14 26.08
CA ARG A 897 -38.93 -11.85 25.56
C ARG A 897 -38.97 -13.33 25.91
N ASP A 898 -37.83 -13.87 26.28
CA ASP A 898 -37.63 -15.31 26.46
C ASP A 898 -37.84 -16.16 25.18
N GLU A 899 -37.55 -15.57 24.02
CA GLU A 899 -37.74 -16.16 22.69
C GLU A 899 -36.37 -16.23 21.96
N PRO A 900 -36.19 -17.14 21.00
CA PRO A 900 -34.99 -17.16 20.14
C PRO A 900 -35.02 -15.99 19.15
N VAL A 901 -33.86 -15.33 19.02
CA VAL A 901 -33.62 -14.25 18.05
C VAL A 901 -32.43 -14.66 17.19
N LEU A 902 -32.54 -14.48 15.88
CA LEU A 902 -31.46 -14.76 14.94
C LEU A 902 -30.80 -13.45 14.51
N ALA A 903 -29.47 -13.40 14.53
CA ALA A 903 -28.69 -12.39 13.84
C ALA A 903 -27.87 -13.05 12.73
N LEU A 904 -27.82 -12.45 11.55
CA LEU A 904 -27.06 -12.97 10.42
C LEU A 904 -26.30 -11.86 9.71
N ASP A 905 -25.13 -12.18 9.17
CA ASP A 905 -24.49 -11.33 8.17
C ASP A 905 -25.29 -11.44 6.86
N GLY A 906 -25.83 -10.32 6.38
CA GLY A 906 -26.81 -10.30 5.29
C GLY A 906 -26.22 -10.12 3.89
N ALA A 907 -25.01 -9.58 3.80
CA ALA A 907 -24.35 -9.30 2.53
C ALA A 907 -23.69 -10.56 1.98
N PRO A 908 -23.54 -10.69 0.65
CA PRO A 908 -23.05 -11.94 0.04
C PRO A 908 -21.60 -12.28 0.39
N SER A 909 -20.79 -11.26 0.70
CA SER A 909 -19.34 -11.43 0.80
C SER A 909 -18.66 -10.65 1.93
N GLU A 910 -19.43 -9.90 2.73
CA GLU A 910 -18.89 -9.10 3.82
C GLU A 910 -19.72 -9.32 5.08
N GLY A 911 -19.04 -9.53 6.21
CA GLY A 911 -19.67 -9.73 7.51
C GLY A 911 -18.84 -9.11 8.63
N ALA A 912 -19.49 -8.78 9.73
CA ALA A 912 -18.84 -8.15 10.88
C ALA A 912 -19.18 -8.82 12.22
N LEU A 913 -20.18 -9.71 12.24
CA LEU A 913 -20.65 -10.38 13.45
C LEU A 913 -19.63 -11.38 14.02
N ASP A 914 -18.75 -11.96 13.19
CA ASP A 914 -17.69 -12.91 13.59
C ASP A 914 -16.80 -12.36 14.72
N SER A 915 -16.52 -11.05 14.69
CA SER A 915 -15.68 -10.39 15.70
C SER A 915 -16.22 -10.50 17.13
N PHE A 916 -17.50 -10.81 17.32
CA PHE A 916 -18.16 -10.97 18.62
C PHE A 916 -18.24 -12.44 19.08
N LEU A 917 -17.88 -13.39 18.22
CA LEU A 917 -18.00 -14.82 18.48
C LEU A 917 -16.71 -15.37 19.09
N THR A 918 -16.84 -16.12 20.18
CA THR A 918 -15.68 -16.77 20.86
C THR A 918 -15.56 -18.25 20.51
N ALA A 919 -16.69 -18.92 20.30
CA ALA A 919 -16.79 -20.29 19.81
C ALA A 919 -17.78 -20.28 18.63
N ARG A 920 -17.28 -19.87 17.46
CA ARG A 920 -18.09 -19.74 16.23
C ARG A 920 -18.42 -21.11 15.64
N ASN A 921 -19.69 -21.29 15.29
CA ASN A 921 -20.14 -22.32 14.36
C ASN A 921 -19.64 -21.99 12.94
N GLN A 922 -19.04 -22.95 12.25
CA GLN A 922 -18.45 -22.70 10.94
C GLN A 922 -19.49 -22.46 9.83
N ALA A 923 -20.74 -22.87 10.06
CA ALA A 923 -21.82 -22.73 9.11
C ALA A 923 -22.09 -21.26 8.73
N THR A 924 -22.54 -21.10 7.49
CA THR A 924 -22.82 -19.82 6.83
C THR A 924 -24.29 -19.75 6.42
N LEU A 925 -24.71 -18.58 5.92
CA LEU A 925 -26.06 -18.39 5.38
C LEU A 925 -26.41 -19.44 4.31
N ARG A 926 -25.43 -19.84 3.50
CA ARG A 926 -25.58 -20.84 2.45
C ARG A 926 -25.89 -22.23 2.99
N ASP A 927 -25.25 -22.63 4.08
CA ASP A 927 -25.50 -23.94 4.72
C ASP A 927 -26.94 -23.99 5.26
N LEU A 928 -27.42 -22.87 5.81
CA LEU A 928 -28.81 -22.75 6.22
C LEU A 928 -29.79 -22.74 5.02
N ALA A 929 -29.38 -22.15 3.90
CA ALA A 929 -30.13 -22.16 2.63
C ALA A 929 -30.14 -23.52 1.93
N ALA A 930 -29.27 -24.46 2.34
CA ALA A 930 -29.18 -25.82 1.80
C ALA A 930 -30.08 -26.84 2.54
N LEU A 931 -30.56 -26.52 3.75
CA LEU A 931 -31.53 -27.35 4.51
C LEU A 931 -32.80 -27.69 3.72
N ALA A 932 -33.60 -28.65 4.21
CA ALA A 932 -34.90 -28.95 3.59
C ALA A 932 -35.94 -27.85 3.88
N PRO A 933 -37.00 -27.69 3.06
CA PRO A 933 -38.06 -26.71 3.32
C PRO A 933 -38.83 -26.94 4.64
N ASP A 934 -38.95 -28.19 5.08
CA ASP A 934 -39.62 -28.66 6.30
C ASP A 934 -38.68 -28.81 7.51
N VAL A 935 -37.55 -28.09 7.47
CA VAL A 935 -36.52 -28.16 8.50
C VAL A 935 -37.04 -27.82 9.90
N THR A 936 -36.56 -28.57 10.88
CA THR A 936 -36.88 -28.37 12.31
C THR A 936 -36.01 -27.29 12.95
N TYR A 937 -36.48 -26.72 14.07
CA TYR A 937 -35.68 -25.76 14.84
C TYR A 937 -34.33 -26.34 15.30
N ASP A 938 -34.29 -27.60 15.73
CA ASP A 938 -33.06 -28.22 16.25
C ASP A 938 -32.00 -28.38 15.15
N GLU A 939 -32.40 -28.65 13.91
CA GLU A 939 -31.48 -28.69 12.75
C GLU A 939 -30.90 -27.31 12.41
N ILE A 940 -31.72 -26.26 12.47
CA ILE A 940 -31.25 -24.87 12.30
C ILE A 940 -30.28 -24.51 13.43
N LYS A 941 -30.64 -24.82 14.67
CA LYS A 941 -29.89 -24.51 15.88
C LYS A 941 -28.48 -25.12 15.85
N VAL A 942 -28.31 -26.32 15.31
CA VAL A 942 -26.99 -26.96 15.14
C VAL A 942 -26.05 -26.16 14.21
N LEU A 943 -26.59 -25.29 13.35
CA LEU A 943 -25.81 -24.44 12.43
C LEU A 943 -25.60 -23.01 12.95
N THR A 944 -26.09 -22.64 14.13
CA THR A 944 -25.92 -21.30 14.67
C THR A 944 -24.88 -21.25 15.79
N SER A 945 -24.33 -20.06 16.05
CA SER A 945 -23.51 -19.77 17.24
C SER A 945 -24.42 -19.22 18.35
N HIS A 946 -24.28 -19.70 19.58
CA HIS A 946 -25.24 -19.40 20.65
C HIS A 946 -24.68 -18.46 21.71
N PHE A 947 -25.50 -17.49 22.15
CA PHE A 947 -25.25 -16.63 23.31
C PHE A 947 -26.10 -17.05 24.51
N THR A 948 -25.60 -16.73 25.70
CA THR A 948 -26.31 -16.97 26.97
C THR A 948 -27.60 -16.15 27.11
N SER A 949 -27.74 -15.07 26.34
CA SER A 949 -28.95 -14.25 26.20
C SER A 949 -30.08 -14.95 25.43
N GLY A 950 -29.76 -16.01 24.67
CA GLY A 950 -30.69 -16.64 23.73
C GLY A 950 -30.62 -16.08 22.30
N LEU A 951 -29.68 -15.18 22.01
CA LEU A 951 -29.33 -14.77 20.65
C LEU A 951 -28.57 -15.89 19.95
N GLU A 952 -28.99 -16.18 18.72
CA GLU A 952 -28.32 -17.10 17.80
C GLU A 952 -27.71 -16.30 16.65
N VAL A 953 -26.51 -16.67 16.21
CA VAL A 953 -25.75 -15.89 15.22
C VAL A 953 -25.22 -16.78 14.11
N ILE A 954 -25.43 -16.34 12.86
CA ILE A 954 -24.79 -16.87 11.67
C ILE A 954 -23.87 -15.77 11.11
N ALA A 955 -22.57 -16.02 11.14
CA ALA A 955 -21.59 -15.03 10.69
C ALA A 955 -20.73 -15.59 9.55
N HIS A 956 -20.39 -14.73 8.59
CA HIS A 956 -19.31 -15.00 7.65
C HIS A 956 -17.98 -15.06 8.42
N ARG A 957 -17.05 -15.93 8.01
CA ARG A 957 -15.70 -16.01 8.60
C ARG A 957 -14.95 -14.68 8.36
N SER A 958 -13.98 -14.29 9.17
CA SER A 958 -13.10 -13.18 8.79
C SER A 958 -12.26 -13.53 7.54
N GLY A 959 -12.45 -12.84 6.40
CA GLY A 959 -11.76 -13.08 5.13
C GLY A 959 -12.50 -12.51 3.90
N HIS A 960 -11.88 -12.57 2.72
CA HIS A 960 -12.54 -12.20 1.46
C HIS A 960 -13.43 -13.37 0.99
N PHE A 961 -14.69 -13.10 0.66
CA PHE A 961 -15.65 -14.08 0.14
C PHE A 961 -16.20 -13.67 -1.21
N ASN A 962 -16.93 -14.58 -1.84
CA ASN A 962 -17.49 -14.34 -3.14
C ASN A 962 -18.86 -13.76 -3.28
N SER A 963 -18.97 -12.97 -4.35
CA SER A 963 -20.23 -12.63 -4.97
C SER A 963 -20.93 -13.91 -5.36
N ASN A 964 -21.85 -14.33 -4.51
CA ASN A 964 -22.72 -15.46 -4.73
C ASN A 964 -23.89 -15.01 -5.62
N PRO A 965 -23.96 -15.41 -6.90
CA PRO A 965 -25.01 -14.95 -7.81
C PRO A 965 -26.41 -15.43 -7.40
N VAL A 966 -26.48 -16.50 -6.58
CA VAL A 966 -27.72 -17.07 -6.07
C VAL A 966 -28.04 -16.53 -4.66
N HIS A 967 -27.24 -15.60 -4.11
CA HIS A 967 -27.41 -15.05 -2.77
C HIS A 967 -28.81 -14.52 -2.50
N ALA A 968 -29.42 -13.83 -3.47
CA ALA A 968 -30.77 -13.31 -3.32
C ALA A 968 -31.81 -14.42 -3.05
N GLN A 969 -31.66 -15.56 -3.71
CA GLN A 969 -32.54 -16.72 -3.53
C GLN A 969 -32.22 -17.45 -2.22
N GLU A 970 -30.93 -17.61 -1.89
CA GLU A 970 -30.48 -18.23 -0.65
C GLU A 970 -30.94 -17.44 0.58
N TYR A 971 -30.78 -16.11 0.56
CA TYR A 971 -31.26 -15.20 1.59
C TYR A 971 -32.78 -15.28 1.77
N ALA A 972 -33.54 -15.28 0.68
CA ALA A 972 -35.00 -15.43 0.75
C ALA A 972 -35.42 -16.79 1.34
N ARG A 973 -34.73 -17.89 0.98
CA ARG A 973 -34.97 -19.23 1.54
C ARG A 973 -34.64 -19.30 3.03
N VAL A 974 -33.55 -18.68 3.45
CA VAL A 974 -33.17 -18.59 4.87
C VAL A 974 -34.25 -17.90 5.68
N LEU A 975 -34.71 -16.73 5.22
CA LEU A 975 -35.81 -16.03 5.88
C LEU A 975 -37.07 -16.89 5.96
N ALA A 976 -37.44 -17.60 4.89
CA ALA A 976 -38.59 -18.52 4.88
C ALA A 976 -38.48 -19.62 5.95
N ARG A 977 -37.31 -20.25 6.06
CA ARG A 977 -37.06 -21.38 6.97
C ARG A 977 -36.97 -20.96 8.43
N THR A 978 -36.49 -19.75 8.68
CA THR A 978 -36.38 -19.21 10.04
C THR A 978 -37.66 -18.54 10.53
N ALA A 979 -38.55 -18.13 9.63
CA ALA A 979 -39.76 -17.38 9.97
C ALA A 979 -40.67 -18.05 11.02
N PRO A 980 -40.87 -19.38 11.04
CA PRO A 980 -41.68 -20.02 12.07
C PRO A 980 -41.04 -19.96 13.47
N TYR A 981 -39.70 -19.99 13.56
CA TYR A 981 -39.02 -20.32 14.82
C TYR A 981 -38.46 -19.11 15.55
N TYR A 982 -38.11 -18.03 14.84
CA TYR A 982 -37.46 -16.85 15.42
C TYR A 982 -38.38 -15.64 15.40
N SER A 983 -38.62 -15.02 16.56
CA SER A 983 -39.49 -13.85 16.64
C SER A 983 -38.89 -12.60 15.98
N PHE A 984 -37.56 -12.53 15.95
CA PHE A 984 -36.81 -11.50 15.25
C PHE A 984 -35.67 -12.12 14.44
N VAL A 985 -35.50 -11.62 13.22
CA VAL A 985 -34.31 -11.86 12.38
C VAL A 985 -33.63 -10.53 12.11
N LEU A 986 -32.40 -10.37 12.61
CA LEU A 986 -31.57 -9.18 12.46
C LEU A 986 -30.54 -9.42 11.35
N THR A 987 -30.63 -8.64 10.29
CA THR A 987 -29.73 -8.70 9.15
C THR A 987 -28.69 -7.59 9.26
N ASP A 988 -27.43 -7.97 9.49
CA ASP A 988 -26.27 -7.09 9.55
C ASP A 988 -25.75 -6.84 8.11
N TRP A 989 -26.08 -5.69 7.51
CA TRP A 989 -25.61 -5.36 6.15
C TRP A 989 -24.27 -4.62 6.15
N SER A 990 -23.16 -5.34 5.94
CA SER A 990 -21.79 -4.79 6.07
C SER A 990 -21.39 -3.72 5.07
N PRO A 991 -21.68 -3.89 3.77
CA PRO A 991 -21.29 -2.90 2.77
C PRO A 991 -21.88 -1.53 3.07
N THR A 992 -21.05 -0.49 2.99
CA THR A 992 -21.48 0.91 3.18
C THR A 992 -22.36 1.42 2.03
N ARG A 993 -22.31 0.74 0.88
CA ARG A 993 -23.15 1.01 -0.28
C ARG A 993 -24.27 -0.01 -0.37
N LEU A 994 -25.47 0.49 -0.65
CA LEU A 994 -26.64 -0.33 -0.97
C LEU A 994 -26.69 -0.53 -2.48
N ASP A 995 -25.94 -1.52 -2.97
CA ASP A 995 -25.92 -1.90 -4.38
C ASP A 995 -27.09 -2.85 -4.72
N ARG A 996 -27.11 -3.39 -5.94
CA ARG A 996 -28.17 -4.30 -6.39
C ARG A 996 -28.28 -5.56 -5.51
N SER A 997 -27.24 -5.98 -4.80
CA SER A 997 -27.30 -7.14 -3.91
C SER A 997 -28.12 -6.87 -2.64
N ALA A 998 -28.23 -5.61 -2.22
CA ALA A 998 -29.06 -5.20 -1.09
C ALA A 998 -30.56 -5.22 -1.42
N GLU A 999 -30.94 -5.29 -2.70
CA GLU A 999 -32.33 -5.13 -3.15
C GLU A 999 -33.26 -6.16 -2.51
N VAL A 1000 -32.85 -7.43 -2.46
CA VAL A 1000 -33.66 -8.49 -1.85
C VAL A 1000 -33.76 -8.31 -0.34
N ALA A 1001 -32.67 -7.93 0.32
CA ALA A 1001 -32.65 -7.71 1.77
C ALA A 1001 -33.59 -6.57 2.13
N LEU A 1002 -33.49 -5.43 1.45
CA LEU A 1002 -34.33 -4.26 1.66
C LEU A 1002 -35.81 -4.52 1.33
N THR A 1003 -36.09 -5.30 0.28
CA THR A 1003 -37.47 -5.65 -0.10
C THR A 1003 -38.16 -6.55 0.94
N LEU A 1004 -37.39 -7.43 1.59
CA LEU A 1004 -37.88 -8.34 2.62
C LEU A 1004 -37.77 -7.76 4.04
N THR A 1005 -37.29 -6.52 4.19
CA THR A 1005 -37.14 -5.84 5.48
C THR A 1005 -38.46 -5.25 5.94
N ASP A 1006 -38.87 -5.57 7.18
CA ASP A 1006 -40.02 -4.92 7.81
C ASP A 1006 -39.64 -3.57 8.43
N GLN A 1007 -38.44 -3.47 8.99
CA GLN A 1007 -37.94 -2.27 9.66
C GLN A 1007 -36.45 -2.04 9.38
N LEU A 1008 -36.10 -0.84 8.92
CA LEU A 1008 -34.70 -0.44 8.71
C LEU A 1008 -34.15 0.24 9.96
N ILE A 1009 -32.91 -0.09 10.34
CA ILE A 1009 -32.14 0.63 11.35
C ILE A 1009 -30.88 1.20 10.68
N LEU A 1010 -30.71 2.51 10.70
CA LEU A 1010 -29.52 3.21 10.22
C LEU A 1010 -28.60 3.53 11.39
N CYS A 1011 -27.43 2.91 11.43
CA CYS A 1011 -26.42 3.18 12.44
C CYS A 1011 -25.43 4.24 11.95
N CYS A 1012 -25.06 5.19 12.81
CA CYS A 1012 -24.06 6.23 12.51
C CYS A 1012 -23.37 6.75 13.77
N GLY A 1013 -22.22 7.42 13.59
CA GLY A 1013 -21.61 8.22 14.65
C GLY A 1013 -22.24 9.62 14.73
N THR A 1014 -21.95 10.35 15.81
CA THR A 1014 -22.51 11.70 16.04
C THR A 1014 -21.70 12.84 15.39
N THR A 1015 -20.61 12.56 14.67
CA THR A 1015 -19.81 13.58 13.98
C THR A 1015 -20.41 14.01 12.65
N GLU A 1016 -20.11 15.22 12.20
CA GLU A 1016 -20.73 15.84 11.02
C GLU A 1016 -20.72 14.97 9.76
N TRP A 1017 -19.56 14.40 9.40
CA TRP A 1017 -19.42 13.58 8.20
C TRP A 1017 -20.21 12.26 8.26
N PHE A 1018 -20.42 11.68 9.46
CA PHE A 1018 -21.28 10.51 9.62
C PHE A 1018 -22.74 10.88 9.37
N LEU A 1019 -23.17 12.06 9.85
CA LEU A 1019 -24.53 12.56 9.69
C LEU A 1019 -24.83 12.89 8.23
N ASP A 1020 -23.91 13.55 7.53
CA ASP A 1020 -24.08 13.92 6.11
C ASP A 1020 -24.14 12.69 5.20
N SER A 1021 -23.30 11.68 5.47
CA SER A 1021 -23.33 10.40 4.75
C SER A 1021 -24.64 9.65 5.02
N SER A 1022 -25.14 9.69 6.25
CA SER A 1022 -26.39 9.03 6.67
C SER A 1022 -27.62 9.69 6.03
N ALA A 1023 -27.66 11.02 6.00
CA ALA A 1023 -28.70 11.77 5.29
C ALA A 1023 -28.72 11.41 3.80
N SER A 1024 -27.54 11.37 3.16
CA SER A 1024 -27.41 11.01 1.75
C SER A 1024 -27.90 9.58 1.46
N LEU A 1025 -27.67 8.63 2.38
CA LEU A 1025 -28.17 7.26 2.25
C LEU A 1025 -29.70 7.20 2.32
N LEU A 1026 -30.32 7.91 3.27
CA LEU A 1026 -31.79 7.99 3.40
C LEU A 1026 -32.42 8.63 2.16
N ASP A 1027 -31.83 9.71 1.64
CA ASP A 1027 -32.30 10.36 0.42
C ASP A 1027 -32.14 9.46 -0.80
N GLY A 1028 -31.05 8.70 -0.89
CA GLY A 1028 -30.86 7.65 -1.89
C GLY A 1028 -31.99 6.62 -1.85
N LEU A 1029 -32.36 6.14 -0.66
CA LEU A 1029 -33.48 5.20 -0.49
C LEU A 1029 -34.82 5.82 -0.92
N ARG A 1030 -35.11 7.06 -0.53
CA ARG A 1030 -36.31 7.79 -0.95
C ARG A 1030 -36.40 7.93 -2.47
N ASN A 1031 -35.27 8.20 -3.13
CA ASN A 1031 -35.17 8.38 -4.58
C ASN A 1031 -35.20 7.04 -5.36
N SER A 1032 -34.84 5.94 -4.71
CA SER A 1032 -34.89 4.58 -5.30
C SER A 1032 -36.26 3.88 -5.20
N GLY A 1033 -37.30 4.60 -4.78
CA GLY A 1033 -38.65 4.04 -4.62
C GLY A 1033 -38.93 3.40 -3.26
N ARG A 1034 -38.00 3.48 -2.30
CA ARG A 1034 -38.14 2.93 -0.93
C ARG A 1034 -38.49 4.00 0.10
N ARG A 1035 -39.31 4.97 -0.28
CA ARG A 1035 -39.68 6.10 0.58
C ARG A 1035 -40.28 5.66 1.91
N THR A 1036 -41.21 4.71 1.91
CA THR A 1036 -41.83 4.19 3.14
C THR A 1036 -40.80 3.60 4.09
N LEU A 1037 -39.86 2.79 3.58
CA LEU A 1037 -38.81 2.16 4.39
C LEU A 1037 -37.83 3.21 4.95
N ALA A 1038 -37.48 4.24 4.17
CA ALA A 1038 -36.62 5.33 4.59
C ALA A 1038 -37.30 6.24 5.64
N ASP A 1039 -38.59 6.55 5.46
CA ASP A 1039 -39.35 7.43 6.36
C ASP A 1039 -39.75 6.73 7.67
N GLN A 1040 -39.73 5.40 7.69
CA GLN A 1040 -39.90 4.60 8.90
C GLN A 1040 -38.58 4.20 9.56
N ALA A 1041 -37.43 4.52 8.96
CA ALA A 1041 -36.13 4.07 9.46
C ALA A 1041 -35.81 4.62 10.86
N ILE A 1042 -35.33 3.74 11.74
CA ILE A 1042 -34.86 4.13 13.08
C ILE A 1042 -33.38 4.47 12.98
N VAL A 1043 -32.98 5.65 13.44
CA VAL A 1043 -31.57 6.06 13.44
C VAL A 1043 -30.97 5.81 14.81
N VAL A 1044 -29.85 5.08 14.83
CA VAL A 1044 -29.05 4.82 16.04
C VAL A 1044 -27.75 5.60 15.92
N ALA A 1045 -27.68 6.72 16.64
CA ALA A 1045 -26.53 7.61 16.65
C ALA A 1045 -25.65 7.32 17.88
N SER A 1046 -24.44 6.78 17.66
CA SER A 1046 -23.53 6.38 18.72
C SER A 1046 -22.46 7.44 19.00
N GLU A 1047 -22.29 7.82 20.27
CA GLU A 1047 -21.21 8.72 20.70
C GLU A 1047 -19.86 7.99 20.76
N ILE A 1048 -18.82 8.62 20.20
CA ILE A 1048 -17.45 8.10 20.16
C ILE A 1048 -16.58 8.82 21.21
N GLU A 1049 -15.58 8.13 21.77
CA GLU A 1049 -14.66 8.68 22.77
C GLU A 1049 -14.02 10.00 22.31
N GLY A 1050 -14.06 11.03 23.16
CA GLY A 1050 -13.45 12.34 22.87
C GLY A 1050 -14.37 13.37 22.17
N ALA A 1051 -15.63 13.02 21.87
CA ALA A 1051 -16.62 14.01 21.42
C ALA A 1051 -16.99 14.95 22.58
N GLY A 1052 -16.48 16.19 22.55
CA GLY A 1052 -16.61 17.17 23.64
C GLY A 1052 -18.00 17.77 23.85
N GLN A 1053 -19.01 17.38 23.06
CA GLN A 1053 -20.35 17.94 23.13
C GLN A 1053 -21.41 16.83 23.00
N ARG A 1054 -22.26 16.66 24.02
CA ARG A 1054 -23.43 15.79 23.95
C ARG A 1054 -24.38 16.34 22.89
N VAL A 1055 -24.69 15.53 21.89
CA VAL A 1055 -25.58 15.91 20.79
C VAL A 1055 -27.03 15.70 21.22
N ARG A 1056 -27.89 16.68 20.97
CA ARG A 1056 -29.32 16.57 21.30
C ARG A 1056 -30.06 15.84 20.17
N PRO A 1057 -31.02 14.93 20.47
CA PRO A 1057 -31.81 14.23 19.45
C PRO A 1057 -32.53 15.17 18.46
N GLY A 1058 -32.93 16.37 18.89
CA GLY A 1058 -33.57 17.35 18.02
C GLY A 1058 -32.66 17.90 16.92
N ASP A 1059 -31.37 18.08 17.22
CA ASP A 1059 -30.39 18.56 16.23
C ASP A 1059 -30.12 17.48 15.17
N LEU A 1060 -30.09 16.22 15.60
CA LEU A 1060 -29.98 15.05 14.72
C LEU A 1060 -31.23 14.89 13.83
N ALA A 1061 -32.42 15.09 14.40
CA ALA A 1061 -33.69 15.00 13.68
C ALA A 1061 -33.75 15.97 12.50
N LEU A 1062 -33.34 17.21 12.76
CA LEU A 1062 -33.31 18.25 11.74
C LEU A 1062 -32.28 17.94 10.64
N ARG A 1063 -31.08 17.50 11.01
CA ARG A 1063 -30.00 17.22 10.04
C ARG A 1063 -30.25 15.99 9.17
N LEU A 1064 -30.88 14.95 9.72
CA LEU A 1064 -31.14 13.69 9.01
C LEU A 1064 -32.52 13.65 8.33
N GLY A 1065 -33.36 14.67 8.54
CA GLY A 1065 -34.74 14.66 8.04
C GLY A 1065 -35.53 13.46 8.56
N THR A 1066 -35.32 13.10 9.82
CA THR A 1066 -35.92 11.94 10.49
C THR A 1066 -36.68 12.41 11.74
N PRO A 1067 -37.92 11.96 11.99
CA PRO A 1067 -38.65 12.28 13.22
C PRO A 1067 -37.83 12.02 14.48
N ILE A 1068 -37.88 12.93 15.44
CA ILE A 1068 -37.16 12.80 16.73
C ILE A 1068 -37.50 11.50 17.48
N ALA A 1069 -38.74 11.00 17.32
CA ALA A 1069 -39.20 9.75 17.92
C ALA A 1069 -38.53 8.49 17.36
N GLN A 1070 -37.88 8.58 16.19
CA GLN A 1070 -37.16 7.49 15.54
C GLN A 1070 -35.64 7.59 15.77
N ILE A 1071 -35.17 8.52 16.60
CA ILE A 1071 -33.74 8.71 16.88
C ILE A 1071 -33.40 8.19 18.27
N VAL A 1072 -32.47 7.25 18.31
CA VAL A 1072 -31.89 6.72 19.55
C VAL A 1072 -30.44 7.15 19.62
N VAL A 1073 -30.10 7.91 20.67
CA VAL A 1073 -28.71 8.31 20.94
C VAL A 1073 -28.09 7.34 21.93
N VAL A 1074 -27.07 6.60 21.49
CA VAL A 1074 -26.35 5.65 22.33
C VAL A 1074 -25.12 6.36 22.91
N PRO A 1075 -25.05 6.54 24.24
CA PRO A 1075 -23.92 7.21 24.87
C PRO A 1075 -22.65 6.35 24.78
N PHE A 1076 -21.49 7.00 24.87
CA PHE A 1076 -20.21 6.29 24.85
C PHE A 1076 -20.11 5.29 26.02
N ASP A 1077 -19.91 4.02 25.67
CA ASP A 1077 -19.73 2.92 26.61
C ASP A 1077 -18.65 1.96 26.12
N MET A 1078 -17.55 1.88 26.87
CA MET A 1078 -16.44 0.98 26.55
C MET A 1078 -16.85 -0.50 26.48
N SER A 1079 -17.93 -0.90 27.17
CA SER A 1079 -18.40 -2.29 27.16
C SER A 1079 -18.98 -2.73 25.81
N LEU A 1080 -19.30 -1.78 24.92
CA LEU A 1080 -19.78 -2.03 23.56
C LEU A 1080 -18.68 -2.39 22.55
N ARG A 1081 -17.40 -2.22 22.93
CA ARG A 1081 -16.25 -2.50 22.04
C ARG A 1081 -16.12 -4.01 21.81
N SER A 1082 -15.96 -4.44 20.55
CA SER A 1082 -15.57 -5.82 20.21
C SER A 1082 -14.08 -6.06 20.53
N PRO A 1083 -13.67 -7.23 21.09
CA PRO A 1083 -14.47 -8.42 21.44
C PRO A 1083 -15.01 -8.39 22.90
N GLY A 1084 -15.11 -7.20 23.50
CA GLY A 1084 -15.44 -6.95 24.90
C GLY A 1084 -16.94 -7.04 25.25
N PHE A 1085 -17.86 -6.88 24.29
CA PHE A 1085 -19.29 -7.11 24.50
C PHE A 1085 -19.58 -8.62 24.56
N ARG A 1086 -19.98 -9.13 25.74
CA ARG A 1086 -20.31 -10.54 25.95
C ARG A 1086 -21.59 -10.79 26.76
N GLU A 1087 -21.93 -9.85 27.64
CA GLU A 1087 -23.07 -9.98 28.55
C GLU A 1087 -23.75 -8.62 28.73
N LEU A 1088 -25.09 -8.62 28.66
CA LEU A 1088 -25.91 -7.42 28.88
C LEU A 1088 -25.67 -6.77 30.25
N GLY A 1089 -25.30 -7.55 31.26
CA GLY A 1089 -25.07 -7.05 32.62
C GLY A 1089 -23.88 -6.11 32.79
N ARG A 1090 -23.01 -5.99 31.77
CA ARG A 1090 -21.84 -5.09 31.77
C ARG A 1090 -22.14 -3.71 31.19
N LEU A 1091 -23.28 -3.55 30.51
CA LEU A 1091 -23.68 -2.29 29.93
C LEU A 1091 -23.92 -1.25 31.03
N ARG A 1092 -23.54 0.00 30.77
CA ARG A 1092 -23.91 1.13 31.63
C ARG A 1092 -25.42 1.35 31.57
N THR A 1093 -25.95 1.95 32.63
CA THR A 1093 -27.38 2.23 32.75
C THR A 1093 -27.91 3.07 31.59
N GLY A 1094 -27.21 4.14 31.19
CA GLY A 1094 -27.62 4.99 30.06
C GLY A 1094 -27.62 4.25 28.72
N THR A 1095 -26.65 3.36 28.50
CA THR A 1095 -26.57 2.50 27.31
C THR A 1095 -27.68 1.45 27.30
N THR A 1096 -27.97 0.87 28.47
CA THR A 1096 -29.06 -0.10 28.63
C THR A 1096 -30.42 0.56 28.32
N GLU A 1097 -30.66 1.78 28.81
CA GLU A 1097 -31.88 2.53 28.49
C GLU A 1097 -31.99 2.85 27.00
N ALA A 1098 -30.92 3.31 26.35
CA ALA A 1098 -30.93 3.59 24.92
C ALA A 1098 -31.27 2.35 24.08
N PHE A 1099 -30.73 1.18 24.42
CA PHE A 1099 -31.08 -0.06 23.72
C PHE A 1099 -32.48 -0.59 24.06
N LEU A 1100 -33.04 -0.27 25.23
CA LEU A 1100 -34.44 -0.54 25.53
C LEU A 1100 -35.38 0.39 24.76
N ASP A 1101 -35.00 1.66 24.58
CA ASP A 1101 -35.74 2.61 23.73
C ASP A 1101 -35.77 2.07 22.29
N LEU A 1102 -34.62 1.64 21.78
CA LEU A 1102 -34.51 0.99 20.47
C LEU A 1102 -35.39 -0.27 20.37
N ALA A 1103 -35.36 -1.13 21.38
CA ALA A 1103 -36.17 -2.35 21.41
C ALA A 1103 -37.68 -2.03 21.42
N GLU A 1104 -38.13 -0.99 22.14
CA GLU A 1104 -39.53 -0.58 22.14
C GLU A 1104 -39.97 -0.05 20.78
N LEU A 1105 -39.13 0.74 20.11
CA LEU A 1105 -39.41 1.23 18.75
C LEU A 1105 -39.54 0.08 17.75
N VAL A 1106 -38.67 -0.92 17.86
CA VAL A 1106 -38.65 -2.11 17.00
C VAL A 1106 -39.85 -3.03 17.25
N VAL A 1107 -40.31 -3.16 18.51
CA VAL A 1107 -41.50 -3.95 18.85
C VAL A 1107 -42.80 -3.20 18.49
N GLY A 1108 -42.79 -1.87 18.63
CA GLY A 1108 -43.96 -1.00 18.47
C GLY A 1108 -44.28 -0.57 17.04
N SER A 1109 -43.41 -0.84 16.07
CA SER A 1109 -43.57 -0.50 14.64
C SER A 1109 -44.53 -1.47 13.90
N GLY A 1110 -45.69 -1.75 14.51
CA GLY A 1110 -46.74 -2.64 13.99
C GLY A 1110 -48.03 -1.94 13.64
#